data_AF-A0A0M4EWE5-F1
#
_entry.id   AF-A0A0M4EWE5-F1
#
_cell.length_a   1.000
_cell.length_b   1.000
_cell.length_c   1.000
_cell.angle_alpha   90.00
_cell.angle_beta   90.00
_cell.angle_gamma   90.00
#
_symmetry.space_group_name_H-M   'P 1'
#
loop_
_entity.id
_entity.type
_entity.pdbx_description
1 polymer ?
#
loop_
_entity_poly.entity_id
_entity_poly.type
_entity_poly.pdbx_seq_one_letter_code
_entity_poly.pdbx_strand_id
1 'polypeptide(L)'
;MKAVVLLLFLCLAVASANLERWKEYPLIANSCQDAPRDGIYNIRLSSGKLITGYCDVSLNGSPWLVIQRRVSVDVNFYRNWSAYQRGFGDLEGSFFIGLNNLNEITSERLQELYVYLEDFDGEKRFARYDEFAIGNEANLYGLNKLGKYSGNAGDSLAWHRDMKFTTYDRDNDRDARNCAVEFTGAWWHNTCHESNLNGLYLGASAELSPRKNYPDSCTSVKPKKNGIYTIQLSNGQVIDVFCDVYLTGDPWLVIQRRTNIETNFYRKWTAYQQGFGQMDGNFFIGLNRLNILTNKRHELYIYLVDYEDKKLFARYSEFAIGNEANLYGLNVLGTYSGNAGDSLSYHKNMKFSTYDKDNDLAYATNCAVNFTGAWWYKNCHESAANSCQDAHWDGTYNIRLSTGKVVTVYCDISLNGAPWLVIQRRVSVDVNFYRNWSSYQHGFGDLDGSFFIGLNNLHEISSEKPHELYIYLEDFDGEKRFAKYDEFAIGNEANLYGLNKLGKYSGTAGDSLTGHRGMKFTTYDRDNDLNGKNCAIEYTGAWWHNNCHESNLNGLYLGGEYGQNQFARGNCWRAWRGHNYGYKTVQMMIRPRGFGDLDGSFWIGLSHLHEITSEKRHELYVYLKDFDGEQRFARYDEFAIGNEANLYGLNKLRKYSGSAGDSLDWHRSMKFSTYDRDHDTNSTHNCASLFTGARWHNNCYMSNLNGLYLSGEYGMDQLARGCTWHTWRGLNYAYKTVQMMIRLI
;
A
#
# COMPACT_ATOMS: atom_id res chain seq x y z
N MET A 1 -32.30 30.97 -49.88
CA MET A 1 -33.54 30.44 -49.26
C MET A 1 -33.52 28.93 -48.94
N LYS A 2 -32.71 28.08 -49.61
CA LYS A 2 -32.61 26.65 -49.26
C LYS A 2 -31.63 26.29 -48.12
N ALA A 3 -30.71 27.19 -47.73
CA ALA A 3 -29.78 26.95 -46.61
C ALA A 3 -30.35 27.30 -45.23
N VAL A 4 -31.35 28.20 -45.15
CA VAL A 4 -31.95 28.66 -43.89
C VAL A 4 -33.00 27.66 -43.37
N VAL A 5 -33.67 26.93 -44.27
CA VAL A 5 -34.66 25.91 -43.89
C VAL A 5 -33.99 24.65 -43.32
N LEU A 6 -32.75 24.33 -43.74
CA LEU A 6 -32.02 23.17 -43.23
C LEU A 6 -31.51 23.40 -41.79
N LEU A 7 -31.14 24.63 -41.43
CA LEU A 7 -30.75 24.97 -40.05
C LEU A 7 -31.93 24.98 -39.07
N LEU A 8 -33.14 25.32 -39.52
CA LEU A 8 -34.35 25.31 -38.68
C LEU A 8 -34.85 23.90 -38.37
N PHE A 9 -34.70 22.94 -39.30
CA PHE A 9 -35.04 21.53 -39.04
C PHE A 9 -34.01 20.80 -38.16
N LEU A 10 -32.72 21.18 -38.23
CA LEU A 10 -31.70 20.64 -37.33
C LEU A 10 -31.81 21.19 -35.90
N CYS A 11 -32.28 22.43 -35.70
CA CYS A 11 -32.56 22.95 -34.36
C CYS A 11 -33.78 22.30 -33.68
N LEU A 12 -34.84 21.96 -34.43
CA LEU A 12 -36.03 21.31 -33.87
C LEU A 12 -35.82 19.81 -33.57
N ALA A 13 -34.97 19.12 -34.33
CA ALA A 13 -34.63 17.71 -34.04
C ALA A 13 -33.65 17.55 -32.85
N VAL A 14 -32.81 18.56 -32.58
CA VAL A 14 -31.96 18.58 -31.38
C VAL A 14 -32.74 19.03 -30.14
N ALA A 15 -33.83 19.77 -30.31
CA ALA A 15 -34.72 20.17 -29.22
C ALA A 15 -35.69 19.06 -28.75
N SER A 16 -36.02 18.07 -29.59
CA SER A 16 -36.88 16.94 -29.18
C SER A 16 -36.11 15.68 -28.72
N ALA A 17 -34.80 15.62 -28.92
CA ALA A 17 -33.95 14.49 -28.49
C ALA A 17 -33.19 14.71 -27.17
N ASN A 18 -33.41 15.84 -26.50
CA ASN A 18 -32.72 16.21 -25.25
C ASN A 18 -33.66 16.46 -24.05
N LEU A 19 -34.89 15.94 -24.09
CA LEU A 19 -35.86 16.12 -23.00
C LEU A 19 -35.92 14.97 -21.97
N GLU A 20 -35.08 13.93 -22.07
CA GLU A 20 -35.08 12.80 -21.10
C GLU A 20 -33.74 12.53 -20.40
N ARG A 21 -32.87 13.54 -20.27
CA ARG A 21 -31.61 13.36 -19.51
C ARG A 21 -31.21 14.58 -18.67
N TRP A 22 -32.16 15.07 -17.88
CA TRP A 22 -31.85 15.75 -16.63
C TRP A 22 -32.48 14.92 -15.51
N LYS A 23 -31.70 14.06 -14.87
CA LYS A 23 -32.04 13.69 -13.49
C LYS A 23 -31.88 14.97 -12.69
N GLU A 24 -33.00 15.48 -12.20
CA GLU A 24 -33.11 16.70 -11.42
C GLU A 24 -32.01 16.73 -10.35
N TYR A 25 -31.08 17.69 -10.46
CA TYR A 25 -30.27 18.05 -9.31
C TYR A 25 -31.22 18.60 -8.23
N PRO A 26 -31.09 18.20 -6.96
CA PRO A 26 -31.99 18.70 -5.92
C PRO A 26 -31.94 20.23 -5.89
N LEU A 27 -33.11 20.86 -5.97
CA LEU A 27 -33.25 22.31 -5.95
C LEU A 27 -32.64 22.86 -4.64
N ILE A 28 -31.93 23.98 -4.73
CA ILE A 28 -31.35 24.65 -3.57
C ILE A 28 -32.43 25.50 -2.92
N ALA A 29 -32.65 25.28 -1.62
CA ALA A 29 -33.59 26.03 -0.78
C ALA A 29 -32.88 26.49 0.50
N ASN A 30 -33.32 27.60 1.11
CA ASN A 30 -32.77 28.01 2.41
C ASN A 30 -33.46 27.28 3.56
N SER A 31 -34.68 26.79 3.33
CA SER A 31 -35.36 25.84 4.20
C SER A 31 -36.47 25.10 3.44
N CYS A 32 -37.06 24.07 4.05
CA CYS A 32 -38.24 23.43 3.46
C CYS A 32 -39.44 24.37 3.31
N GLN A 33 -39.46 25.54 3.97
CA GLN A 33 -40.50 26.56 3.75
C GLN A 33 -40.50 27.10 2.32
N ASP A 34 -39.36 27.03 1.63
CA ASP A 34 -39.25 27.46 0.23
C ASP A 34 -39.60 26.32 -0.76
N ALA A 35 -39.90 25.11 -0.26
CA ALA A 35 -40.19 23.95 -1.11
C ALA A 35 -41.61 24.03 -1.68
N PRO A 36 -41.79 24.01 -3.03
CA PRO A 36 -43.11 24.11 -3.64
C PRO A 36 -43.95 22.84 -3.56
N ARG A 37 -43.33 21.68 -3.28
CA ARG A 37 -43.96 20.36 -3.19
C ARG A 37 -43.07 19.39 -2.42
N ASP A 38 -43.64 18.28 -1.98
CA ASP A 38 -42.90 17.17 -1.37
C ASP A 38 -41.75 16.72 -2.28
N GLY A 39 -40.57 16.47 -1.69
CA GLY A 39 -39.42 16.01 -2.46
C GLY A 39 -38.07 16.25 -1.79
N ILE A 40 -37.00 15.93 -2.53
CA ILE A 40 -35.61 16.07 -2.06
C ILE A 40 -35.06 17.44 -2.46
N TYR A 41 -34.50 18.15 -1.49
CA TYR A 41 -33.92 19.49 -1.67
C TYR A 41 -32.53 19.58 -1.02
N ASN A 42 -31.70 20.47 -1.56
CA ASN A 42 -30.44 20.87 -0.93
C ASN A 42 -30.68 22.10 -0.06
N ILE A 43 -30.75 21.89 1.26
CA ILE A 43 -30.96 22.93 2.25
C ILE A 43 -29.64 23.64 2.53
N ARG A 44 -29.58 24.93 2.23
CA ARG A 44 -28.42 25.78 2.53
C ARG A 44 -28.49 26.28 3.97
N LEU A 45 -27.51 25.84 4.75
CA LEU A 45 -27.26 26.32 6.11
C LEU A 45 -26.57 27.69 6.10
N SER A 46 -26.69 28.43 7.20
CA SER A 46 -26.04 29.74 7.41
C SER A 46 -24.51 29.69 7.30
N SER A 47 -23.91 28.54 7.61
CA SER A 47 -22.49 28.24 7.41
C SER A 47 -22.06 28.17 5.94
N GLY A 48 -23.02 28.16 5.01
CA GLY A 48 -22.81 27.89 3.58
C GLY A 48 -22.82 26.40 3.22
N LYS A 49 -22.88 25.49 4.20
CA LYS A 49 -22.98 24.05 3.94
C LYS A 49 -24.35 23.70 3.34
N LEU A 50 -24.36 22.74 2.42
CA LEU A 50 -25.58 22.17 1.86
C LEU A 50 -25.88 20.83 2.52
N ILE A 51 -27.12 20.64 2.99
CA ILE A 51 -27.63 19.36 3.49
C ILE A 51 -28.74 18.90 2.57
N THR A 52 -28.57 17.72 1.96
CA THR A 52 -29.63 17.09 1.18
C THR A 52 -30.63 16.42 2.12
N GLY A 53 -31.91 16.75 2.00
CA GLY A 53 -32.97 16.18 2.84
C GLY A 53 -34.33 16.19 2.14
N TYR A 54 -35.28 15.44 2.70
CA TYR A 54 -36.65 15.38 2.20
C TYR A 54 -37.52 16.43 2.88
N CYS A 55 -38.16 17.29 2.08
CA CYS A 55 -39.16 18.23 2.54
C CYS A 55 -40.55 17.63 2.36
N ASP A 56 -41.30 17.52 3.45
CA ASP A 56 -42.71 17.13 3.46
C ASP A 56 -43.56 18.39 3.63
N VAL A 57 -44.17 18.84 2.55
CA VAL A 57 -45.00 20.06 2.45
C VAL A 57 -46.48 19.73 2.70
N SER A 58 -46.89 18.49 2.46
CA SER A 58 -48.27 18.04 2.58
C SER A 58 -48.71 17.76 4.01
N LEU A 59 -47.77 17.44 4.91
CA LEU A 59 -48.07 17.11 6.30
C LEU A 59 -48.42 18.35 7.15
N ASN A 60 -49.66 18.41 7.63
CA ASN A 60 -50.15 19.39 8.62
C ASN A 60 -50.04 20.88 8.21
N GLY A 61 -50.12 21.18 6.90
CA GLY A 61 -50.24 22.54 6.39
C GLY A 61 -49.00 23.44 6.60
N SER A 62 -47.85 22.86 6.91
CA SER A 62 -46.56 23.58 7.01
C SER A 62 -45.43 22.67 6.54
N PRO A 63 -44.45 23.17 5.77
CA PRO A 63 -43.32 22.36 5.32
C PRO A 63 -42.37 21.91 6.42
N TRP A 64 -42.08 20.60 6.45
CA TRP A 64 -41.17 19.97 7.41
C TRP A 64 -39.94 19.38 6.73
N LEU A 65 -38.76 19.57 7.34
CA LEU A 65 -37.58 18.78 6.99
C LEU A 65 -37.65 17.45 7.73
N VAL A 66 -37.74 16.34 6.99
CA VAL A 66 -37.83 15.00 7.56
C VAL A 66 -36.44 14.53 8.00
N ILE A 67 -36.24 14.37 9.30
CA ILE A 67 -34.96 13.93 9.87
C ILE A 67 -34.87 12.41 10.05
N GLN A 68 -36.02 11.75 10.09
CA GLN A 68 -36.17 10.32 10.29
C GLN A 68 -37.51 9.89 9.68
N ARG A 69 -37.52 8.82 8.89
CA ARG A 69 -38.74 8.23 8.33
C ARG A 69 -38.71 6.71 8.48
N ARG A 70 -39.77 6.13 9.05
CA ARG A 70 -40.02 4.67 9.04
C ARG A 70 -41.32 4.42 8.29
N VAL A 71 -41.23 3.86 7.09
CA VAL A 71 -42.42 3.47 6.31
C VAL A 71 -42.36 2.01 5.86
N SER A 72 -41.20 1.36 6.04
CA SER A 72 -40.99 -0.01 5.60
C SER A 72 -39.80 -0.66 6.34
N VAL A 73 -39.70 -1.98 6.22
CA VAL A 73 -38.61 -2.82 6.76
C VAL A 73 -37.33 -2.81 5.91
N ASP A 74 -37.33 -2.08 4.80
CA ASP A 74 -36.25 -2.02 3.79
C ASP A 74 -34.92 -1.49 4.32
N VAL A 75 -34.95 -0.63 5.34
CA VAL A 75 -33.76 -0.06 5.95
C VAL A 75 -33.63 -0.55 7.38
N ASN A 76 -32.50 -1.22 7.66
CA ASN A 76 -32.15 -1.65 9.00
C ASN A 76 -31.68 -0.44 9.84
N PHE A 77 -32.31 -0.18 10.98
CA PHE A 77 -31.92 0.87 11.94
C PHE A 77 -31.04 0.35 13.09
N TYR A 78 -30.81 -0.96 13.18
CA TYR A 78 -29.81 -1.55 14.08
C TYR A 78 -28.41 -1.38 13.50
N ARG A 79 -27.88 -0.15 13.57
CA ARG A 79 -26.61 0.26 12.97
C ARG A 79 -25.63 0.83 14.00
N ASN A 80 -24.36 0.87 13.61
CA ASN A 80 -23.27 1.35 14.45
C ASN A 80 -23.24 2.87 14.59
N TRP A 81 -22.42 3.37 15.51
CA TRP A 81 -22.23 4.81 15.79
C TRP A 81 -21.97 5.60 14.51
N SER A 82 -21.03 5.12 13.71
CA SER A 82 -20.57 5.81 12.50
C SER A 82 -21.66 5.94 11.44
N ALA A 83 -22.55 4.95 11.30
CA ALA A 83 -23.69 5.03 10.41
C ALA A 83 -24.70 6.10 10.88
N TYR A 84 -24.99 6.16 12.19
CA TYR A 84 -25.85 7.19 12.74
C TYR A 84 -25.25 8.59 12.63
N GLN A 85 -23.92 8.75 12.72
CA GLN A 85 -23.27 10.04 12.48
C GLN A 85 -23.50 10.58 11.07
N ARG A 86 -23.34 9.72 10.05
CA ARG A 86 -23.48 10.10 8.63
C ARG A 86 -24.92 10.14 8.13
N GLY A 87 -25.80 9.35 8.72
CA GLY A 87 -27.13 9.06 8.17
C GLY A 87 -27.10 7.86 7.23
N PHE A 88 -28.27 7.32 6.94
CA PHE A 88 -28.46 6.12 6.11
C PHE A 88 -29.90 5.99 5.62
N GLY A 89 -30.11 5.16 4.60
CA GLY A 89 -31.42 4.87 4.03
C GLY A 89 -31.69 5.66 2.74
N ASP A 90 -32.95 5.67 2.33
CA ASP A 90 -33.42 6.35 1.12
C ASP A 90 -34.33 7.51 1.51
N LEU A 91 -34.01 8.73 1.07
CA LEU A 91 -34.77 9.94 1.39
C LEU A 91 -36.23 9.89 0.90
N GLU A 92 -36.53 9.08 -0.11
CA GLU A 92 -37.91 8.84 -0.57
C GLU A 92 -38.62 7.71 0.21
N GLY A 93 -37.86 6.92 0.99
CA GLY A 93 -38.32 5.75 1.74
C GLY A 93 -38.01 5.85 3.23
N SER A 94 -37.50 4.75 3.82
CA SER A 94 -37.07 4.74 5.22
C SER A 94 -35.64 5.28 5.35
N PHE A 95 -35.38 6.23 6.24
CA PHE A 95 -34.04 6.78 6.43
C PHE A 95 -33.84 7.50 7.77
N PHE A 96 -32.58 7.79 8.08
CA PHE A 96 -32.14 8.68 9.16
C PHE A 96 -31.14 9.71 8.59
N ILE A 97 -31.37 11.00 8.82
CA ILE A 97 -30.62 12.10 8.17
C ILE A 97 -29.14 12.21 8.61
N GLY A 98 -28.80 11.59 9.74
CA GLY A 98 -27.47 11.60 10.33
C GLY A 98 -27.32 12.63 11.44
N LEU A 99 -26.66 12.23 12.53
CA LEU A 99 -26.45 13.05 13.73
C LEU A 99 -25.59 14.28 13.46
N ASN A 100 -24.62 14.21 12.53
CA ASN A 100 -23.83 15.37 12.12
C ASN A 100 -24.71 16.46 11.49
N ASN A 101 -25.54 16.06 10.53
CA ASN A 101 -26.46 16.98 9.87
C ASN A 101 -27.51 17.49 10.86
N LEU A 102 -28.05 16.61 11.70
CA LEU A 102 -29.06 16.97 12.69
C LEU A 102 -28.54 17.95 13.75
N ASN A 103 -27.30 17.77 14.23
CA ASN A 103 -26.68 18.71 15.15
C ASN A 103 -26.50 20.09 14.51
N GLU A 104 -25.99 20.14 13.29
CA GLU A 104 -25.82 21.41 12.60
C GLU A 104 -27.15 22.13 12.38
N ILE A 105 -28.17 21.43 11.84
CA ILE A 105 -29.52 21.97 11.62
C ILE A 105 -30.11 22.56 12.90
N THR A 106 -30.00 21.82 14.01
CA THR A 106 -30.58 22.22 15.29
C THR A 106 -29.74 23.25 16.05
N SER A 107 -28.49 23.46 15.66
CA SER A 107 -27.62 24.50 16.23
C SER A 107 -27.81 25.87 15.61
N GLU A 108 -28.30 25.96 14.37
CA GLU A 108 -28.40 27.25 13.65
C GLU A 108 -29.47 28.18 14.20
N ARG A 109 -30.61 27.61 14.61
CA ARG A 109 -31.77 28.33 15.11
C ARG A 109 -32.64 27.40 15.93
N LEU A 110 -33.55 27.96 16.71
CA LEU A 110 -34.56 27.19 17.40
C LEU A 110 -35.37 26.41 16.37
N GLN A 111 -35.34 25.08 16.51
CA GLN A 111 -36.12 24.16 15.68
C GLN A 111 -37.28 23.63 16.50
N GLU A 112 -38.41 23.47 15.85
CA GLU A 112 -39.54 22.73 16.37
C GLU A 112 -39.45 21.26 15.92
N LEU A 113 -39.80 20.32 16.81
CA LEU A 113 -39.89 18.90 16.47
C LEU A 113 -41.35 18.48 16.36
N TYR A 114 -41.70 17.88 15.22
CA TYR A 114 -42.99 17.25 14.99
C TYR A 114 -42.78 15.75 14.72
N VAL A 115 -43.35 14.92 15.59
CA VAL A 115 -43.34 13.46 15.47
C VAL A 115 -44.75 13.02 15.04
N TYR A 116 -44.86 12.54 13.82
CA TYR A 116 -46.09 11.96 13.28
C TYR A 116 -46.06 10.44 13.41
N LEU A 117 -47.14 9.86 13.92
CA LEU A 117 -47.32 8.43 14.12
C LEU A 117 -48.62 7.99 13.46
N GLU A 118 -48.56 6.93 12.68
CA GLU A 118 -49.73 6.26 12.10
C GLU A 118 -49.57 4.77 12.38
N ASP A 119 -50.54 4.19 13.08
CA ASP A 119 -50.56 2.74 13.30
C ASP A 119 -51.14 1.98 12.10
N PHE A 120 -51.15 0.65 12.18
CA PHE A 120 -51.59 -0.20 11.09
C PHE A 120 -53.11 -0.22 10.90
N ASP A 121 -53.88 0.24 11.88
CA ASP A 121 -55.32 0.44 11.76
C ASP A 121 -55.63 1.82 11.14
N GLY A 122 -54.60 2.61 10.87
CA GLY A 122 -54.70 3.95 10.27
C GLY A 122 -54.98 5.05 11.30
N GLU A 123 -54.89 4.76 12.61
CA GLU A 123 -55.04 5.76 13.65
C GLU A 123 -53.80 6.66 13.69
N LYS A 124 -54.06 7.97 13.68
CA LYS A 124 -53.03 9.00 13.54
C LYS A 124 -52.87 9.76 14.85
N ARG A 125 -51.63 9.80 15.34
CA ARG A 125 -51.25 10.58 16.51
C ARG A 125 -50.02 11.43 16.21
N PHE A 126 -49.83 12.47 17.01
CA PHE A 126 -48.64 13.29 16.91
C PHE A 126 -48.17 13.79 18.28
N ALA A 127 -46.87 14.06 18.36
CA ALA A 127 -46.22 14.79 19.43
C ALA A 127 -45.46 15.97 18.83
N ARG A 128 -45.58 17.15 19.45
CA ARG A 128 -44.99 18.40 19.00
C ARG A 128 -44.25 19.07 20.15
N TYR A 129 -43.02 19.49 19.92
CA TYR A 129 -42.18 20.19 20.89
C TYR A 129 -41.70 21.51 20.27
N ASP A 130 -41.98 22.63 20.93
CA ASP A 130 -41.64 23.98 20.42
C ASP A 130 -40.13 24.27 20.37
N GLU A 131 -39.30 23.44 21.03
CA GLU A 131 -37.85 23.46 20.92
C GLU A 131 -37.29 22.04 20.77
N PHE A 132 -36.27 21.89 19.91
CA PHE A 132 -35.54 20.65 19.73
C PHE A 132 -34.11 20.93 19.29
N ALA A 133 -33.14 20.43 20.05
CA ALA A 133 -31.75 20.42 19.62
C ALA A 133 -30.94 19.30 20.23
N ILE A 134 -29.93 18.85 19.48
CA ILE A 134 -28.98 17.83 19.90
C ILE A 134 -27.57 18.39 20.02
N GLY A 135 -26.75 17.80 20.89
CA GLY A 135 -25.35 18.14 21.03
C GLY A 135 -24.50 17.74 19.82
N ASN A 136 -23.23 18.17 19.83
CA ASN A 136 -22.22 17.71 18.88
C ASN A 136 -21.62 16.36 19.34
N GLU A 137 -20.65 15.83 18.58
CA GLU A 137 -19.99 14.56 18.92
C GLU A 137 -19.28 14.58 20.29
N ALA A 138 -18.67 15.72 20.67
CA ALA A 138 -18.02 15.86 21.96
C ALA A 138 -19.01 15.70 23.13
N ASN A 139 -20.28 16.05 22.91
CA ASN A 139 -21.38 15.79 23.83
C ASN A 139 -22.21 14.54 23.47
N LEU A 140 -21.64 13.63 22.67
CA LEU A 140 -22.25 12.35 22.27
C LEU A 140 -23.66 12.51 21.68
N TYR A 141 -23.86 13.61 20.94
CA TYR A 141 -25.13 13.99 20.32
C TYR A 141 -26.33 13.98 21.28
N GLY A 142 -26.12 14.33 22.55
CA GLY A 142 -27.18 14.27 23.56
C GLY A 142 -28.41 15.14 23.23
N LEU A 143 -29.59 14.73 23.69
CA LEU A 143 -30.84 15.44 23.52
C LEU A 143 -30.89 16.67 24.44
N ASN A 144 -30.13 17.70 24.05
CA ASN A 144 -29.80 18.86 24.87
C ASN A 144 -30.95 19.84 25.09
N LYS A 145 -31.88 19.92 24.13
CA LYS A 145 -33.07 20.79 24.24
C LYS A 145 -34.29 20.04 23.75
N LEU A 146 -35.31 20.03 24.59
CA LEU A 146 -36.64 19.54 24.26
C LEU A 146 -37.67 20.47 24.91
N GLY A 147 -38.46 21.16 24.11
CA GLY A 147 -39.36 22.21 24.55
C GLY A 147 -40.63 21.70 25.24
N LYS A 148 -41.65 22.55 25.28
CA LYS A 148 -42.97 22.23 25.81
C LYS A 148 -43.70 21.29 24.86
N TYR A 149 -44.20 20.19 25.41
CA TYR A 149 -45.02 19.23 24.69
C TYR A 149 -46.42 19.77 24.34
N SER A 150 -46.88 19.43 23.15
CA SER A 150 -48.28 19.47 22.71
C SER A 150 -48.58 18.28 21.79
N GLY A 151 -49.82 17.80 21.76
CA GLY A 151 -50.21 16.68 20.90
C GLY A 151 -51.13 15.68 21.58
N ASN A 152 -51.38 14.57 20.89
CA ASN A 152 -52.30 13.50 21.33
C ASN A 152 -51.62 12.12 21.41
N ALA A 153 -50.30 12.03 21.21
CA ALA A 153 -49.51 10.79 21.29
C ALA A 153 -48.98 10.45 22.70
N GLY A 154 -49.11 11.34 23.68
CA GLY A 154 -48.39 11.28 24.95
C GLY A 154 -46.96 11.83 24.85
N ASP A 155 -46.39 12.29 25.98
CA ASP A 155 -45.06 12.90 26.07
C ASP A 155 -43.98 11.86 26.43
N SER A 156 -43.77 10.89 25.53
CA SER A 156 -42.78 9.83 25.75
C SER A 156 -41.33 10.30 25.56
N LEU A 157 -41.09 11.42 24.87
CA LEU A 157 -39.73 11.91 24.61
C LEU A 157 -39.16 12.69 25.79
N ALA A 158 -40.00 13.26 26.66
CA ALA A 158 -39.57 13.91 27.90
C ALA A 158 -38.73 13.00 28.81
N TRP A 159 -38.96 11.68 28.79
CA TRP A 159 -38.19 10.70 29.56
C TRP A 159 -36.72 10.56 29.10
N HIS A 160 -36.44 10.94 27.86
CA HIS A 160 -35.13 10.85 27.21
C HIS A 160 -34.38 12.19 27.22
N ARG A 161 -34.92 13.21 27.90
CA ARG A 161 -34.32 14.53 28.05
C ARG A 161 -32.92 14.42 28.66
N ASP A 162 -31.95 15.15 28.10
CA ASP A 162 -30.55 15.20 28.52
C ASP A 162 -29.79 13.86 28.39
N MET A 163 -30.36 12.87 27.71
CA MET A 163 -29.69 11.60 27.46
C MET A 163 -28.76 11.68 26.27
N LYS A 164 -27.71 10.87 26.30
CA LYS A 164 -26.74 10.72 25.20
C LYS A 164 -27.27 9.73 24.19
N PHE A 165 -26.86 9.89 22.93
CA PHE A 165 -27.24 8.92 21.91
C PHE A 165 -26.45 7.62 22.14
N THR A 166 -27.10 6.46 21.96
CA THR A 166 -26.49 5.15 22.19
C THR A 166 -26.70 4.23 20.99
N THR A 167 -25.66 3.53 20.55
CA THR A 167 -25.69 2.50 19.49
C THR A 167 -25.20 1.16 20.02
N TYR A 168 -25.40 0.09 19.25
CA TYR A 168 -25.01 -1.26 19.68
C TYR A 168 -23.50 -1.43 19.94
N ASP A 169 -22.67 -0.60 19.29
CA ASP A 169 -21.21 -0.60 19.40
C ASP A 169 -20.68 0.53 20.28
N ARG A 170 -21.54 1.41 20.78
CA ARG A 170 -21.17 2.53 21.66
C ARG A 170 -22.27 2.80 22.67
N ASP A 171 -22.13 2.16 23.81
CA ASP A 171 -23.06 2.26 24.94
C ASP A 171 -22.84 3.57 25.71
N ASN A 172 -23.82 4.48 25.65
CA ASN A 172 -23.78 5.75 26.36
C ASN A 172 -25.06 5.97 27.21
N ASP A 173 -25.88 4.94 27.38
CA ASP A 173 -27.10 5.05 28.18
C ASP A 173 -26.78 4.82 29.67
N ARG A 174 -27.79 4.94 30.55
CA ARG A 174 -27.59 4.81 32.00
C ARG A 174 -27.86 3.40 32.52
N ASP A 175 -28.31 2.48 31.67
CA ASP A 175 -28.54 1.09 32.07
C ASP A 175 -27.20 0.34 32.12
N ALA A 176 -27.16 -0.77 32.85
CA ALA A 176 -25.98 -1.63 32.89
C ALA A 176 -25.87 -2.50 31.62
N ARG A 177 -26.96 -2.62 30.88
CA ARG A 177 -27.06 -3.33 29.59
C ARG A 177 -27.17 -2.29 28.48
N ASN A 178 -26.58 -2.58 27.32
CA ASN A 178 -26.73 -1.70 26.16
C ASN A 178 -28.16 -1.77 25.61
N CYS A 179 -28.96 -0.72 25.85
CA CYS A 179 -30.36 -0.70 25.44
C CYS A 179 -30.54 -0.72 23.92
N ALA A 180 -29.57 -0.18 23.16
CA ALA A 180 -29.62 -0.24 21.70
C ALA A 180 -29.47 -1.68 21.17
N VAL A 181 -28.76 -2.55 21.90
CA VAL A 181 -28.70 -4.01 21.62
C VAL A 181 -30.03 -4.67 21.94
N GLU A 182 -30.59 -4.40 23.12
CA GLU A 182 -31.84 -5.02 23.60
C GLU A 182 -33.04 -4.70 22.71
N PHE A 183 -33.17 -3.44 22.27
CA PHE A 183 -34.28 -2.99 21.41
C PHE A 183 -33.93 -2.91 19.93
N THR A 184 -32.75 -3.38 19.54
CA THR A 184 -32.30 -3.46 18.14
C THR A 184 -32.45 -2.13 17.38
N GLY A 185 -32.09 -1.03 18.02
CA GLY A 185 -32.21 0.31 17.45
C GLY A 185 -31.59 1.37 18.35
N ALA A 186 -30.87 2.32 17.76
CA ALA A 186 -30.15 3.34 18.50
C ALA A 186 -31.07 4.48 18.94
N TRP A 187 -30.93 4.97 20.17
CA TRP A 187 -31.79 6.04 20.68
C TRP A 187 -31.09 6.83 21.80
N TRP A 188 -31.73 7.92 22.23
CA TRP A 188 -31.37 8.66 23.45
C TRP A 188 -31.89 7.94 24.71
N HIS A 189 -31.51 6.68 24.89
CA HIS A 189 -32.03 5.87 26.00
C HIS A 189 -31.64 6.46 27.36
N ASN A 190 -32.63 6.72 28.22
CA ASN A 190 -32.40 6.97 29.64
C ASN A 190 -32.23 5.66 30.38
N THR A 191 -33.25 4.82 30.29
CA THR A 191 -33.26 3.41 30.67
C THR A 191 -33.80 2.62 29.49
N CYS A 192 -33.71 1.30 29.56
CA CYS A 192 -34.18 0.35 28.53
C CYS A 192 -35.73 0.31 28.34
N HIS A 193 -36.44 1.44 28.45
CA HIS A 193 -37.89 1.51 28.25
C HIS A 193 -38.36 2.97 28.00
N GLU A 194 -39.61 3.16 27.55
CA GLU A 194 -40.38 4.40 27.29
C GLU A 194 -40.63 4.78 25.82
N SER A 195 -39.62 4.86 24.96
CA SER A 195 -39.82 4.98 23.49
C SER A 195 -38.54 4.71 22.71
N ASN A 196 -38.66 4.11 21.52
CA ASN A 196 -37.55 3.93 20.57
C ASN A 196 -38.08 3.94 19.13
N LEU A 197 -38.06 5.10 18.47
CA LEU A 197 -38.54 5.24 17.08
C LEU A 197 -37.57 4.63 16.05
N ASN A 198 -36.36 4.30 16.48
CA ASN A 198 -35.33 3.61 15.69
C ASN A 198 -35.30 2.10 15.94
N GLY A 199 -36.19 1.56 16.79
CA GLY A 199 -36.28 0.13 17.09
C GLY A 199 -36.67 -0.72 15.88
N LEU A 200 -36.75 -2.04 16.05
CA LEU A 200 -37.16 -2.95 14.98
C LEU A 200 -38.54 -2.59 14.42
N TYR A 201 -38.64 -2.45 13.09
CA TYR A 201 -39.93 -2.21 12.44
C TYR A 201 -40.64 -3.56 12.25
N LEU A 202 -41.73 -3.79 12.98
CA LEU A 202 -42.37 -5.11 13.02
C LEU A 202 -43.54 -5.30 12.03
N GLY A 203 -44.01 -4.25 11.34
CA GLY A 203 -45.12 -4.36 10.39
C GLY A 203 -46.48 -4.73 11.04
N ALA A 204 -47.58 -4.57 10.29
CA ALA A 204 -48.87 -5.12 10.71
C ALA A 204 -48.74 -6.65 10.69
N SER A 205 -48.94 -7.30 11.83
CA SER A 205 -48.80 -8.74 12.06
C SER A 205 -47.36 -9.27 12.23
N ALA A 206 -47.01 -9.50 13.49
CA ALA A 206 -45.97 -10.44 13.92
C ALA A 206 -46.32 -11.91 13.61
N GLU A 207 -47.44 -12.19 12.93
CA GLU A 207 -47.77 -13.47 12.35
C GLU A 207 -48.40 -13.26 10.96
N LEU A 208 -47.66 -13.61 9.90
CA LEU A 208 -48.11 -13.64 8.49
C LEU A 208 -48.14 -12.30 7.72
N SER A 209 -47.01 -11.59 7.64
CA SER A 209 -46.68 -10.84 6.40
C SER A 209 -45.82 -11.73 5.50
N PRO A 210 -46.04 -11.76 4.17
CA PRO A 210 -45.31 -12.65 3.27
C PRO A 210 -43.83 -12.33 3.42
N ARG A 211 -42.98 -13.34 3.68
CA ARG A 211 -41.52 -13.19 3.75
C ARG A 211 -41.10 -12.24 2.63
N LYS A 212 -40.69 -11.01 2.95
CA LYS A 212 -40.11 -10.11 1.97
C LYS A 212 -38.86 -10.82 1.51
N ASN A 213 -38.92 -11.41 0.31
CA ASN A 213 -37.81 -12.16 -0.24
C ASN A 213 -36.73 -11.16 -0.60
N TYR A 214 -35.82 -10.90 0.34
CA TYR A 214 -34.59 -10.22 0.02
C TYR A 214 -33.88 -11.05 -1.06
N PRO A 215 -33.25 -10.39 -2.04
CA PRO A 215 -32.40 -11.09 -2.98
C PRO A 215 -31.35 -11.89 -2.20
N ASP A 216 -31.04 -13.08 -2.68
CA ASP A 216 -30.05 -13.96 -2.06
C ASP A 216 -28.61 -13.61 -2.47
N SER A 217 -28.46 -12.72 -3.45
CA SER A 217 -27.19 -12.40 -4.10
C SER A 217 -27.27 -11.11 -4.91
N CYS A 218 -26.11 -10.53 -5.25
CA CYS A 218 -26.01 -9.34 -6.09
C CYS A 218 -26.55 -9.56 -7.52
N THR A 219 -26.66 -10.79 -8.00
CA THR A 219 -27.25 -11.08 -9.32
C THR A 219 -28.76 -10.88 -9.35
N SER A 220 -29.41 -11.08 -8.19
CA SER A 220 -30.86 -10.96 -7.96
C SER A 220 -31.32 -9.54 -7.60
N VAL A 221 -30.41 -8.59 -7.31
CA VAL A 221 -30.79 -7.22 -6.89
C VAL A 221 -31.38 -6.40 -8.04
N LYS A 222 -32.32 -5.50 -7.70
CA LYS A 222 -32.94 -4.55 -8.63
C LYS A 222 -33.04 -3.17 -7.98
N PRO A 223 -32.69 -2.07 -8.69
CA PRO A 223 -32.07 -2.04 -10.02
C PRO A 223 -30.63 -2.57 -10.02
N LYS A 224 -30.12 -3.06 -11.15
CA LYS A 224 -28.72 -3.49 -11.29
C LYS A 224 -27.80 -2.26 -11.42
N LYS A 225 -27.32 -1.73 -10.29
CA LYS A 225 -26.36 -0.60 -10.23
C LYS A 225 -25.33 -0.84 -9.13
N ASN A 226 -24.17 -0.19 -9.22
CA ASN A 226 -23.23 -0.18 -8.11
C ASN A 226 -23.86 0.46 -6.87
N GLY A 227 -23.70 -0.17 -5.72
CA GLY A 227 -24.28 0.34 -4.47
C GLY A 227 -24.38 -0.71 -3.38
N ILE A 228 -24.89 -0.26 -2.24
CA ILE A 228 -25.13 -1.11 -1.07
C ILE A 228 -26.56 -1.67 -1.17
N TYR A 229 -26.69 -2.99 -1.04
CA TYR A 229 -27.96 -3.69 -1.06
C TYR A 229 -28.09 -4.61 0.16
N THR A 230 -29.31 -4.78 0.62
CA THR A 230 -29.63 -5.74 1.68
C THR A 230 -30.02 -7.08 1.06
N ILE A 231 -29.26 -8.13 1.40
CA ILE A 231 -29.47 -9.50 0.92
C ILE A 231 -29.79 -10.44 2.08
N GLN A 232 -30.47 -11.55 1.80
CA GLN A 232 -30.67 -12.63 2.77
C GLN A 232 -29.76 -13.81 2.47
N LEU A 233 -28.92 -14.15 3.45
CA LEU A 233 -28.02 -15.27 3.41
C LEU A 233 -28.76 -16.61 3.55
N SER A 234 -28.05 -17.68 3.21
CA SER A 234 -28.57 -19.06 3.23
C SER A 234 -29.07 -19.53 4.60
N ASN A 235 -28.54 -18.98 5.69
CA ASN A 235 -28.96 -19.25 7.07
C ASN A 235 -30.13 -18.35 7.53
N GLY A 236 -30.71 -17.56 6.63
CA GLY A 236 -31.79 -16.61 6.91
C GLY A 236 -31.33 -15.25 7.42
N GLN A 237 -30.03 -15.05 7.70
CA GLN A 237 -29.49 -13.77 8.15
C GLN A 237 -29.59 -12.71 7.06
N VAL A 238 -30.03 -11.50 7.42
CA VAL A 238 -30.12 -10.36 6.50
C VAL A 238 -28.91 -9.45 6.72
N ILE A 239 -28.16 -9.15 5.65
CA ILE A 239 -26.95 -8.32 5.71
C ILE A 239 -26.91 -7.28 4.58
N ASP A 240 -26.23 -6.17 4.83
CA ASP A 240 -25.85 -5.22 3.79
C ASP A 240 -24.58 -5.70 3.08
N VAL A 241 -24.53 -5.55 1.76
CA VAL A 241 -23.38 -5.87 0.90
C VAL A 241 -23.22 -4.82 -0.18
N PHE A 242 -21.98 -4.59 -0.62
CA PHE A 242 -21.74 -3.76 -1.81
C PHE A 242 -21.78 -4.66 -3.06
N CYS A 243 -22.64 -4.30 -4.02
CA CYS A 243 -22.69 -4.95 -5.32
C CYS A 243 -21.98 -4.08 -6.36
N ASP A 244 -20.99 -4.64 -7.08
CA ASP A 244 -20.36 -4.02 -8.25
C ASP A 244 -20.87 -4.68 -9.52
N VAL A 245 -21.56 -3.93 -10.36
CA VAL A 245 -22.22 -4.40 -11.58
C VAL A 245 -21.41 -4.09 -12.83
N TYR A 246 -20.48 -3.14 -12.77
CA TYR A 246 -19.78 -2.63 -13.96
C TYR A 246 -18.45 -3.33 -14.22
N LEU A 247 -17.84 -3.93 -13.20
CA LEU A 247 -16.48 -4.46 -13.31
C LEU A 247 -16.30 -5.51 -14.43
N THR A 248 -17.21 -6.48 -14.51
CA THR A 248 -17.12 -7.57 -15.52
C THR A 248 -18.36 -7.67 -16.40
N GLY A 249 -19.33 -6.76 -16.25
CA GLY A 249 -20.64 -6.82 -16.88
C GLY A 249 -21.69 -7.65 -16.13
N ASP A 250 -21.28 -8.42 -15.11
CA ASP A 250 -22.17 -9.16 -14.20
C ASP A 250 -22.02 -8.64 -12.75
N PRO A 251 -23.08 -8.65 -11.92
CA PRO A 251 -23.02 -8.20 -10.53
C PRO A 251 -22.15 -9.10 -9.63
N TRP A 252 -21.16 -8.49 -8.98
CA TRP A 252 -20.31 -9.10 -7.96
C TRP A 252 -20.66 -8.59 -6.57
N LEU A 253 -20.70 -9.50 -5.60
CA LEU A 253 -20.65 -9.14 -4.19
C LEU A 253 -19.22 -8.83 -3.80
N VAL A 254 -18.94 -7.61 -3.37
CA VAL A 254 -17.60 -7.17 -2.98
C VAL A 254 -17.34 -7.52 -1.53
N ILE A 255 -16.35 -8.39 -1.29
CA ILE A 255 -15.97 -8.85 0.07
C ILE A 255 -14.83 -8.02 0.68
N GLN A 256 -14.03 -7.37 -0.18
CA GLN A 256 -12.93 -6.49 0.21
C GLN A 256 -12.75 -5.43 -0.88
N ARG A 257 -12.50 -4.18 -0.47
CA ARG A 257 -12.15 -3.09 -1.39
C ARG A 257 -11.07 -2.20 -0.78
N ARG A 258 -10.09 -1.82 -1.60
CA ARG A 258 -8.97 -0.92 -1.24
C ARG A 258 -8.68 0.01 -2.43
N THR A 259 -9.02 1.28 -2.28
CA THR A 259 -8.89 2.33 -3.32
C THR A 259 -8.12 3.56 -2.83
N ASN A 260 -7.92 3.71 -1.51
CA ASN A 260 -7.18 4.81 -0.90
C ASN A 260 -6.52 4.37 0.43
N ILE A 261 -5.96 5.31 1.20
CA ILE A 261 -5.29 5.03 2.49
C ILE A 261 -6.20 5.13 3.73
N GLU A 262 -7.49 5.47 3.58
CA GLU A 262 -8.36 5.89 4.69
C GLU A 262 -8.68 4.78 5.71
N THR A 263 -8.53 3.52 5.32
CA THR A 263 -8.81 2.38 6.20
C THR A 263 -7.55 1.55 6.40
N ASN A 264 -7.09 1.48 7.65
CA ASN A 264 -6.01 0.59 8.07
C ASN A 264 -6.48 -0.89 8.03
N PHE A 265 -5.73 -1.77 7.37
CA PHE A 265 -5.98 -3.22 7.31
C PHE A 265 -5.07 -4.01 8.28
N TYR A 266 -4.07 -3.39 8.91
CA TYR A 266 -3.30 -3.99 9.99
C TYR A 266 -4.12 -4.00 11.30
N ARG A 267 -5.01 -4.98 11.43
CA ARG A 267 -5.99 -5.07 12.53
C ARG A 267 -5.97 -6.42 13.24
N LYS A 268 -6.44 -6.39 14.48
CA LYS A 268 -6.59 -7.57 15.34
C LYS A 268 -7.65 -8.56 14.83
N TRP A 269 -7.59 -9.79 15.31
CA TRP A 269 -8.48 -10.91 14.98
C TRP A 269 -9.96 -10.52 15.01
N THR A 270 -10.41 -9.90 16.11
CA THR A 270 -11.83 -9.55 16.31
C THR A 270 -12.35 -8.58 15.25
N ALA A 271 -11.50 -7.68 14.74
CA ALA A 271 -11.89 -6.76 13.68
C ALA A 271 -12.11 -7.50 12.35
N TYR A 272 -11.21 -8.43 12.01
CA TYR A 272 -11.39 -9.27 10.83
C TYR A 272 -12.57 -10.24 10.93
N GLN A 273 -12.91 -10.72 12.13
CA GLN A 273 -14.11 -11.52 12.34
C GLN A 273 -15.39 -10.73 12.05
N GLN A 274 -15.48 -9.50 12.58
CA GLN A 274 -16.66 -8.65 12.49
C GLN A 274 -16.79 -7.92 11.14
N GLY A 275 -15.66 -7.65 10.48
CA GLY A 275 -15.57 -6.75 9.35
C GLY A 275 -15.31 -5.31 9.79
N PHE A 276 -14.77 -4.49 8.89
CA PHE A 276 -14.41 -3.10 9.15
C PHE A 276 -14.36 -2.28 7.88
N GLY A 277 -14.32 -0.95 8.02
CA GLY A 277 -14.29 -0.01 6.90
C GLY A 277 -15.69 0.42 6.44
N GLN A 278 -15.76 1.05 5.28
CA GLN A 278 -16.97 1.63 4.69
C GLN A 278 -17.29 0.93 3.35
N MET A 279 -18.50 0.39 3.21
CA MET A 279 -18.90 -0.43 2.04
C MET A 279 -18.85 0.35 0.71
N ASP A 280 -19.01 1.66 0.76
CA ASP A 280 -18.88 2.60 -0.36
C ASP A 280 -17.43 3.07 -0.61
N GLY A 281 -16.48 2.73 0.25
CA GLY A 281 -15.06 3.03 0.16
C GLY A 281 -14.17 1.81 0.38
N ASN A 282 -13.20 1.93 1.29
CA ASN A 282 -12.35 0.81 1.71
C ASN A 282 -13.00 -0.02 2.80
N PHE A 283 -13.11 -1.34 2.62
CA PHE A 283 -13.65 -2.22 3.65
C PHE A 283 -13.22 -3.68 3.51
N PHE A 284 -13.48 -4.43 4.58
CA PHE A 284 -13.49 -5.88 4.62
C PHE A 284 -14.80 -6.35 5.24
N ILE A 285 -15.51 -7.28 4.58
CA ILE A 285 -16.88 -7.67 4.96
C ILE A 285 -16.97 -8.41 6.31
N GLY A 286 -15.87 -9.03 6.74
CA GLY A 286 -15.78 -9.82 7.97
C GLY A 286 -15.82 -11.32 7.71
N LEU A 287 -14.96 -12.07 8.40
CA LEU A 287 -14.81 -13.52 8.23
C LEU A 287 -16.07 -14.30 8.61
N ASN A 288 -16.84 -13.83 9.61
CA ASN A 288 -18.12 -14.44 9.97
C ASN A 288 -19.11 -14.43 8.81
N ARG A 289 -19.26 -13.27 8.16
CA ARG A 289 -20.15 -13.11 7.00
C ARG A 289 -19.60 -13.85 5.79
N LEU A 290 -18.29 -13.77 5.56
CA LEU A 290 -17.62 -14.43 4.45
C LEU A 290 -17.74 -15.96 4.51
N ASN A 291 -17.68 -16.56 5.70
CA ASN A 291 -17.90 -18.00 5.87
C ASN A 291 -19.35 -18.40 5.54
N ILE A 292 -20.35 -17.63 5.98
CA ILE A 292 -21.76 -17.91 5.67
C ILE A 292 -22.02 -17.77 4.17
N LEU A 293 -21.48 -16.73 3.55
CA LEU A 293 -21.56 -16.49 2.11
C LEU A 293 -20.96 -17.66 1.33
N THR A 294 -19.75 -18.06 1.69
CA THR A 294 -19.02 -19.10 0.94
C THR A 294 -19.37 -20.53 1.32
N ASN A 295 -20.41 -20.75 2.13
CA ASN A 295 -20.93 -22.09 2.43
C ASN A 295 -21.64 -22.76 1.22
N LYS A 296 -21.81 -22.03 0.12
CA LYS A 296 -22.18 -22.57 -1.20
C LYS A 296 -21.03 -22.34 -2.19
N ARG A 297 -21.01 -23.06 -3.31
CA ARG A 297 -20.00 -22.88 -4.36
C ARG A 297 -20.06 -21.46 -4.93
N HIS A 298 -19.03 -20.66 -4.66
CA HIS A 298 -18.87 -19.30 -5.19
C HIS A 298 -17.58 -19.22 -5.99
N GLU A 299 -17.58 -18.41 -7.04
CA GLU A 299 -16.33 -18.01 -7.70
C GLU A 299 -15.73 -16.77 -7.01
N LEU A 300 -14.40 -16.63 -7.10
CA LEU A 300 -13.68 -15.47 -6.61
C LEU A 300 -13.05 -14.73 -7.79
N TYR A 301 -13.27 -13.42 -7.86
CA TYR A 301 -12.62 -12.53 -8.81
C TYR A 301 -11.86 -11.45 -8.05
N ILE A 302 -10.54 -11.41 -8.28
CA ILE A 302 -9.63 -10.42 -7.71
C ILE A 302 -9.24 -9.49 -8.85
N TYR A 303 -9.49 -8.21 -8.67
CA TYR A 303 -9.18 -7.16 -9.64
C TYR A 303 -8.18 -6.18 -9.04
N LEU A 304 -7.11 -5.91 -9.78
CA LEU A 304 -5.97 -5.13 -9.35
C LEU A 304 -5.70 -4.04 -10.38
N VAL A 305 -5.39 -2.85 -9.89
CA VAL A 305 -4.93 -1.72 -10.70
C VAL A 305 -3.66 -1.21 -10.05
N ASP A 306 -2.55 -1.16 -10.80
CA ASP A 306 -1.30 -0.59 -10.31
C ASP A 306 -1.25 0.94 -10.50
N TYR A 307 -0.15 1.57 -10.06
CA TYR A 307 0.04 3.02 -10.16
C TYR A 307 0.17 3.53 -11.60
N GLU A 308 0.40 2.66 -12.58
CA GLU A 308 0.45 2.99 -14.00
C GLU A 308 -0.91 2.73 -14.70
N ASP A 309 -1.98 2.56 -13.92
CA ASP A 309 -3.32 2.19 -14.39
C ASP A 309 -3.40 0.84 -15.13
N LYS A 310 -2.40 -0.03 -14.96
CA LYS A 310 -2.43 -1.38 -15.53
C LYS A 310 -3.39 -2.25 -14.75
N LYS A 311 -4.33 -2.85 -15.48
CA LYS A 311 -5.41 -3.66 -14.93
C LYS A 311 -5.06 -5.14 -15.03
N LEU A 312 -4.99 -5.80 -13.88
CA LEU A 312 -4.76 -7.23 -13.75
C LEU A 312 -5.94 -7.88 -13.03
N PHE A 313 -6.18 -9.16 -13.31
CA PHE A 313 -7.18 -9.95 -12.58
C PHE A 313 -6.75 -11.40 -12.39
N ALA A 314 -7.24 -11.98 -11.30
CA ALA A 314 -7.21 -13.41 -11.02
C ALA A 314 -8.63 -13.89 -10.74
N ARG A 315 -9.03 -15.00 -11.36
CA ARG A 315 -10.34 -15.63 -11.19
C ARG A 315 -10.15 -17.09 -10.79
N TYR A 316 -10.84 -17.49 -9.73
CA TYR A 316 -10.87 -18.86 -9.23
C TYR A 316 -12.29 -19.39 -9.37
N SER A 317 -12.45 -20.56 -9.99
CA SER A 317 -13.77 -21.16 -10.25
C SER A 317 -14.52 -21.57 -8.97
N GLU A 318 -13.81 -21.68 -7.84
CA GLU A 318 -14.36 -21.96 -6.53
C GLU A 318 -13.60 -21.20 -5.44
N PHE A 319 -14.30 -20.79 -4.39
CA PHE A 319 -13.74 -20.12 -3.23
C PHE A 319 -14.63 -20.35 -2.00
N ALA A 320 -14.06 -20.92 -0.95
CA ALA A 320 -14.69 -20.95 0.36
C ALA A 320 -13.70 -21.03 1.52
N ILE A 321 -14.14 -20.48 2.65
CA ILE A 321 -13.38 -20.42 3.89
C ILE A 321 -14.06 -21.23 5.00
N GLY A 322 -13.26 -21.76 5.93
CA GLY A 322 -13.74 -22.47 7.11
C GLY A 322 -14.50 -21.55 8.09
N ASN A 323 -15.10 -22.16 9.11
CA ASN A 323 -15.69 -21.44 10.24
C ASN A 323 -14.60 -21.08 11.28
N GLU A 324 -14.99 -20.45 12.38
CA GLU A 324 -14.07 -20.05 13.45
C GLU A 324 -13.34 -21.24 14.09
N ALA A 325 -14.00 -22.39 14.27
CA ALA A 325 -13.38 -23.60 14.81
C ALA A 325 -12.23 -24.10 13.93
N ASN A 326 -12.33 -23.87 12.61
CA ASN A 326 -11.26 -24.14 11.63
C ASN A 326 -10.40 -22.89 11.33
N LEU A 327 -10.45 -21.87 12.20
CA LEU A 327 -9.67 -20.63 12.09
C LEU A 327 -9.81 -19.95 10.70
N TYR A 328 -11.03 -20.02 10.15
CA TYR A 328 -11.39 -19.48 8.84
C TYR A 328 -10.49 -19.91 7.69
N GLY A 329 -9.93 -21.13 7.71
CA GLY A 329 -8.95 -21.56 6.71
C GLY A 329 -9.45 -21.56 5.25
N LEU A 330 -8.54 -21.30 4.31
CA LEU A 330 -8.79 -21.27 2.86
C LEU A 330 -8.82 -22.70 2.31
N ASN A 331 -9.91 -23.42 2.57
CA ASN A 331 -9.99 -24.85 2.32
C ASN A 331 -10.45 -25.18 0.90
N VAL A 332 -11.23 -24.31 0.27
CA VAL A 332 -11.76 -24.51 -1.08
C VAL A 332 -11.25 -23.40 -1.98
N LEU A 333 -10.46 -23.78 -2.98
CA LEU A 333 -9.99 -22.90 -4.03
C LEU A 333 -9.94 -23.70 -5.33
N GLY A 334 -10.67 -23.21 -6.33
CA GLY A 334 -10.86 -23.85 -7.63
C GLY A 334 -9.71 -23.57 -8.61
N THR A 335 -9.95 -23.86 -9.89
CA THR A 335 -8.99 -23.62 -10.97
C THR A 335 -8.78 -22.13 -11.20
N TYR A 336 -7.52 -21.72 -11.25
CA TYR A 336 -7.11 -20.36 -11.58
C TYR A 336 -7.28 -20.05 -13.09
N SER A 337 -7.63 -18.79 -13.37
CA SER A 337 -7.58 -18.17 -14.69
C SER A 337 -7.34 -16.66 -14.52
N GLY A 338 -6.66 -16.01 -15.45
CA GLY A 338 -6.39 -14.57 -15.38
C GLY A 338 -4.98 -14.20 -15.80
N ASN A 339 -4.65 -12.92 -15.69
CA ASN A 339 -3.35 -12.35 -16.10
C ASN A 339 -2.52 -11.81 -14.92
N ALA A 340 -2.96 -11.99 -13.67
CA ALA A 340 -2.26 -11.53 -12.46
C ALA A 340 -1.30 -12.56 -11.83
N GLY A 341 -1.27 -13.79 -12.33
CA GLY A 341 -0.55 -14.91 -11.72
C GLY A 341 -1.35 -15.63 -10.62
N ASP A 342 -1.10 -16.93 -10.44
CA ASP A 342 -1.82 -17.77 -9.47
C ASP A 342 -1.20 -17.73 -8.06
N SER A 343 -1.29 -16.57 -7.42
CA SER A 343 -0.69 -16.37 -6.08
C SER A 343 -1.51 -17.01 -4.96
N LEU A 344 -2.85 -17.04 -5.07
CA LEU A 344 -3.71 -17.50 -3.97
C LEU A 344 -3.65 -19.01 -3.77
N SER A 345 -3.36 -19.79 -4.82
CA SER A 345 -3.19 -21.25 -4.70
C SER A 345 -2.02 -21.64 -3.81
N TYR A 346 -1.00 -20.79 -3.66
CA TYR A 346 0.08 -21.02 -2.71
C TYR A 346 -0.43 -21.11 -1.27
N HIS A 347 -1.47 -20.36 -0.94
CA HIS A 347 -2.07 -20.24 0.39
C HIS A 347 -3.19 -21.26 0.65
N LYS A 348 -3.42 -22.19 -0.29
CA LYS A 348 -4.47 -23.20 -0.13
C LYS A 348 -4.23 -24.07 1.11
N ASN A 349 -5.30 -24.33 1.86
CA ASN A 349 -5.34 -25.05 3.14
C ASN A 349 -4.70 -24.32 4.34
N MET A 350 -4.34 -23.05 4.19
CA MET A 350 -3.82 -22.25 5.28
C MET A 350 -4.93 -21.66 6.15
N LYS A 351 -4.63 -21.45 7.43
CA LYS A 351 -5.51 -20.77 8.40
C LYS A 351 -5.33 -19.26 8.28
N PHE A 352 -6.35 -18.49 8.64
CA PHE A 352 -6.24 -17.03 8.62
C PHE A 352 -5.40 -16.56 9.80
N SER A 353 -4.47 -15.62 9.58
CA SER A 353 -3.57 -15.09 10.62
C SER A 353 -3.69 -13.56 10.73
N THR A 354 -3.66 -13.04 11.96
CA THR A 354 -3.58 -11.61 12.28
C THR A 354 -2.38 -11.35 13.20
N TYR A 355 -2.00 -10.09 13.41
CA TYR A 355 -0.83 -9.77 14.24
C TYR A 355 -0.95 -10.25 15.70
N ASP A 356 -2.18 -10.38 16.20
CA ASP A 356 -2.51 -10.83 17.56
C ASP A 356 -2.92 -12.31 17.61
N LYS A 357 -3.02 -12.98 16.46
CA LYS A 357 -3.37 -14.40 16.36
C LYS A 357 -2.64 -15.07 15.21
N ASP A 358 -1.47 -15.60 15.55
CA ASP A 358 -0.58 -16.31 14.63
C ASP A 358 -1.10 -17.74 14.37
N ASN A 359 -1.54 -18.00 13.14
CA ASN A 359 -2.00 -19.32 12.70
C ASN A 359 -1.28 -19.79 11.44
N ASP A 360 -0.15 -19.17 11.08
CA ASP A 360 0.63 -19.57 9.92
C ASP A 360 1.60 -20.73 10.28
N LEU A 361 2.38 -21.22 9.30
CA LEU A 361 3.34 -22.33 9.53
C LEU A 361 4.78 -21.83 9.73
N ALA A 362 5.00 -20.53 9.91
CA ALA A 362 6.33 -20.02 10.19
C ALA A 362 6.73 -20.33 11.64
N TYR A 363 7.91 -20.92 11.80
CA TYR A 363 8.34 -21.47 13.09
C TYR A 363 8.75 -20.40 14.14
N ALA A 364 9.05 -19.17 13.71
CA ALA A 364 9.67 -18.16 14.57
C ALA A 364 9.12 -16.73 14.43
N THR A 365 8.17 -16.49 13.52
CA THR A 365 7.69 -15.14 13.19
C THR A 365 6.22 -15.19 12.78
N ASN A 366 5.42 -14.23 13.22
CA ASN A 366 4.05 -14.06 12.74
C ASN A 366 4.06 -13.32 11.39
N CYS A 367 3.63 -13.97 10.31
CA CYS A 367 3.66 -13.36 8.97
C CYS A 367 2.74 -12.14 8.85
N ALA A 368 1.64 -12.11 9.63
CA ALA A 368 0.75 -10.97 9.63
C ALA A 368 1.41 -9.70 10.23
N VAL A 369 2.37 -9.89 11.15
CA VAL A 369 3.23 -8.79 11.65
C VAL A 369 4.20 -8.37 10.55
N ASN A 370 4.90 -9.33 9.93
CA ASN A 370 5.92 -9.04 8.91
C ASN A 370 5.35 -8.31 7.67
N PHE A 371 4.18 -8.72 7.19
CA PHE A 371 3.55 -8.14 6.01
C PHE A 371 2.54 -7.02 6.33
N THR A 372 2.40 -6.63 7.60
CA THR A 372 1.49 -5.56 8.07
C THR A 372 0.04 -5.74 7.58
N GLY A 373 -0.42 -6.98 7.50
CA GLY A 373 -1.76 -7.32 7.00
C GLY A 373 -2.18 -8.72 7.44
N ALA A 374 -3.48 -8.97 7.49
CA ALA A 374 -3.98 -10.31 7.80
C ALA A 374 -4.22 -11.12 6.53
N TRP A 375 -3.82 -12.39 6.53
CA TRP A 375 -3.96 -13.27 5.37
C TRP A 375 -3.88 -14.75 5.75
N TRP A 376 -4.14 -15.63 4.76
CA TRP A 376 -3.93 -17.08 4.84
C TRP A 376 -2.46 -17.45 4.60
N TYR A 377 -1.52 -16.89 5.37
CA TYR A 377 -0.09 -17.09 5.13
C TYR A 377 0.31 -18.57 5.23
N LYS A 378 1.06 -19.07 4.23
CA LYS A 378 1.62 -20.43 4.27
C LYS A 378 2.93 -20.48 5.03
N ASN A 379 3.78 -19.51 4.78
CA ASN A 379 5.02 -19.26 5.48
C ASN A 379 5.32 -17.76 5.35
N CYS A 380 6.30 -17.26 6.10
CA CYS A 380 6.80 -15.90 5.93
C CYS A 380 7.96 -15.88 4.92
N HIS A 381 8.07 -16.92 4.09
CA HIS A 381 9.12 -17.05 3.10
C HIS A 381 8.57 -16.62 1.74
N GLU A 382 8.29 -15.33 1.64
CA GLU A 382 9.18 -14.49 0.87
C GLU A 382 9.91 -13.56 1.84
N SER A 383 11.24 -13.66 1.81
CA SER A 383 12.22 -12.65 2.23
C SER A 383 12.20 -12.14 3.69
N ALA A 384 12.80 -12.91 4.62
CA ALA A 384 13.91 -12.29 5.33
C ALA A 384 15.06 -12.20 4.32
N ALA A 385 15.02 -11.18 3.47
CA ALA A 385 16.02 -11.00 2.45
C ALA A 385 17.38 -10.87 3.14
N ASN A 386 18.46 -11.37 2.53
CA ASN A 386 19.81 -11.13 3.05
C ASN A 386 20.26 -9.66 2.84
N SER A 387 19.35 -8.80 2.35
CA SER A 387 19.54 -7.36 2.10
C SER A 387 18.24 -6.73 1.58
N CYS A 388 18.19 -5.43 1.36
CA CYS A 388 17.04 -4.75 0.71
C CYS A 388 16.79 -5.16 -0.75
N GLN A 389 17.52 -6.13 -1.33
CA GLN A 389 17.41 -6.54 -2.73
C GLN A 389 16.01 -7.01 -3.15
N ASP A 390 15.26 -7.62 -2.22
CA ASP A 390 13.90 -8.10 -2.47
C ASP A 390 12.84 -7.07 -2.04
N ALA A 391 13.24 -5.81 -1.76
CA ALA A 391 12.29 -4.76 -1.43
C ALA A 391 11.55 -4.31 -2.70
N HIS A 392 10.22 -4.23 -2.57
CA HIS A 392 9.32 -3.87 -3.67
C HIS A 392 8.56 -2.55 -3.42
N TRP A 393 8.76 -1.91 -2.26
CA TRP A 393 8.30 -0.57 -1.92
C TRP A 393 9.26 0.09 -0.91
N ASP A 394 9.17 1.41 -0.76
CA ASP A 394 9.89 2.12 0.31
C ASP A 394 9.27 1.76 1.67
N GLY A 395 10.08 1.35 2.63
CA GLY A 395 9.58 1.06 3.97
C GLY A 395 10.48 0.15 4.80
N THR A 396 9.93 -0.32 5.93
CA THR A 396 10.64 -1.19 6.86
C THR A 396 10.56 -2.65 6.44
N TYR A 397 11.71 -3.35 6.48
CA TYR A 397 11.85 -4.77 6.16
C TYR A 397 12.67 -5.48 7.24
N ASN A 398 12.43 -6.77 7.42
CA ASN A 398 13.27 -7.63 8.25
C ASN A 398 14.30 -8.32 7.35
N ILE A 399 15.59 -8.09 7.61
CA ILE A 399 16.69 -8.78 6.92
C ILE A 399 17.35 -9.80 7.84
N ARG A 400 17.82 -10.90 7.27
CA ARG A 400 18.58 -11.93 8.00
C ARG A 400 20.06 -11.80 7.70
N LEU A 401 20.84 -11.60 8.75
CA LEU A 401 22.30 -11.56 8.68
C LEU A 401 22.86 -12.99 8.66
N SER A 402 24.09 -13.13 8.19
CA SER A 402 24.84 -14.39 8.10
C SER A 402 24.98 -15.11 9.44
N THR A 403 24.97 -14.38 10.56
CA THR A 403 24.95 -14.92 11.93
C THR A 403 23.62 -15.59 12.31
N GLY A 404 22.59 -15.45 11.48
CA GLY A 404 21.22 -15.85 11.77
C GLY A 404 20.41 -14.79 12.51
N LYS A 405 21.03 -13.68 12.93
CA LYS A 405 20.35 -12.52 13.53
C LYS A 405 19.39 -11.87 12.54
N VAL A 406 18.19 -11.54 12.98
CA VAL A 406 17.21 -10.77 12.20
C VAL A 406 17.26 -9.31 12.65
N VAL A 407 17.35 -8.39 11.69
CA VAL A 407 17.41 -6.94 11.94
C VAL A 407 16.35 -6.25 11.10
N THR A 408 15.57 -5.37 11.72
CA THR A 408 14.62 -4.49 11.02
C THR A 408 15.37 -3.28 10.45
N VAL A 409 15.22 -3.03 9.16
CA VAL A 409 15.91 -1.97 8.41
C VAL A 409 14.92 -1.20 7.54
N TYR A 410 15.28 0.02 7.14
CA TYR A 410 14.52 0.75 6.12
C TYR A 410 15.15 0.52 4.75
N CYS A 411 14.34 0.12 3.78
CA CYS A 411 14.72 -0.02 2.37
C CYS A 411 14.13 1.13 1.55
N ASP A 412 14.98 1.80 0.79
CA ASP A 412 14.62 2.90 -0.11
C ASP A 412 14.83 2.41 -1.55
N ILE A 413 13.74 2.24 -2.30
CA ILE A 413 13.75 1.81 -3.70
C ILE A 413 13.53 2.98 -4.66
N SER A 414 13.08 4.13 -4.16
CA SER A 414 12.76 5.31 -4.96
C SER A 414 13.99 6.15 -5.31
N LEU A 415 15.00 6.19 -4.45
CA LEU A 415 16.25 6.92 -4.69
C LEU A 415 17.23 6.08 -5.53
N ASN A 416 17.63 6.61 -6.68
CA ASN A 416 18.70 6.06 -7.52
C ASN A 416 18.45 4.62 -8.07
N GLY A 417 17.21 4.30 -8.42
CA GLY A 417 16.85 3.24 -9.37
C GLY A 417 17.09 1.78 -8.93
N ALA A 418 17.47 1.53 -7.68
CA ALA A 418 17.46 0.18 -7.11
C ALA A 418 17.34 0.21 -5.58
N PRO A 419 17.02 -0.92 -4.93
CA PRO A 419 16.84 -0.95 -3.49
C PRO A 419 18.12 -0.67 -2.69
N TRP A 420 18.02 0.28 -1.77
CA TRP A 420 19.08 0.73 -0.87
C TRP A 420 18.70 0.46 0.59
N LEU A 421 19.67 -0.02 1.38
CA LEU A 421 19.52 -0.13 2.83
C LEU A 421 19.94 1.18 3.47
N VAL A 422 19.02 1.85 4.16
CA VAL A 422 19.29 3.13 4.84
C VAL A 422 19.95 2.88 6.19
N ILE A 423 21.16 3.40 6.39
CA ILE A 423 21.95 3.20 7.61
C ILE A 423 21.89 4.41 8.54
N GLN A 424 21.56 5.59 8.00
CA GLN A 424 21.39 6.84 8.74
C GLN A 424 20.43 7.75 7.97
N ARG A 425 19.53 8.43 8.70
CA ARG A 425 18.61 9.42 8.12
C ARG A 425 18.44 10.60 9.07
N ARG A 426 18.47 11.83 8.54
CA ARG A 426 18.13 13.10 9.20
C ARG A 426 17.07 13.80 8.38
N VAL A 427 15.90 14.00 8.96
CA VAL A 427 14.76 14.71 8.33
C VAL A 427 14.07 15.70 9.29
N SER A 428 14.37 15.61 10.58
CA SER A 428 13.78 16.45 11.62
C SER A 428 14.67 16.55 12.85
N VAL A 429 14.26 17.41 13.81
CA VAL A 429 14.95 17.63 15.08
C VAL A 429 14.60 16.58 16.14
N ASP A 430 13.60 15.74 15.87
CA ASP A 430 12.89 14.93 16.90
C ASP A 430 13.77 13.87 17.55
N VAL A 431 14.87 13.50 16.88
CA VAL A 431 15.84 12.54 17.40
C VAL A 431 17.16 13.26 17.67
N ASN A 432 17.57 13.25 18.94
CA ASN A 432 18.88 13.75 19.35
C ASN A 432 20.00 12.80 18.86
N PHE A 433 20.99 13.31 18.13
CA PHE A 433 22.17 12.55 17.68
C PHE A 433 23.41 12.79 18.56
N TYR A 434 23.38 13.74 19.49
CA TYR A 434 24.44 13.93 20.47
C TYR A 434 24.32 12.87 21.59
N ARG A 435 24.81 11.66 21.30
CA ARG A 435 24.64 10.45 22.13
C ARG A 435 25.97 9.78 22.47
N ASN A 436 25.92 8.94 23.50
CA ASN A 436 27.07 8.18 23.99
C ASN A 436 27.43 6.99 23.08
N TRP A 437 28.59 6.39 23.34
CA TRP A 437 29.10 5.22 22.65
C TRP A 437 28.07 4.09 22.58
N SER A 438 27.50 3.73 23.73
CA SER A 438 26.54 2.62 23.83
C SER A 438 25.31 2.83 22.94
N SER A 439 24.77 4.06 22.85
CA SER A 439 23.66 4.37 21.95
C SER A 439 24.04 4.17 20.49
N TYR A 440 25.23 4.64 20.09
CA TYR A 440 25.72 4.46 18.72
C TYR A 440 26.02 3.00 18.38
N GLN A 441 26.43 2.19 19.35
CA GLN A 441 26.61 0.75 19.14
C GLN A 441 25.29 0.03 18.81
N HIS A 442 24.23 0.32 19.58
CA HIS A 442 22.94 -0.36 19.46
C HIS A 442 22.03 0.24 18.37
N GLY A 443 22.23 1.51 18.02
CA GLY A 443 21.32 2.25 17.15
C GLY A 443 20.22 2.96 17.94
N PHE A 444 19.57 3.93 17.29
CA PHE A 444 18.53 4.75 17.91
C PHE A 444 17.72 5.49 16.85
N GLY A 445 16.54 5.98 17.24
CA GLY A 445 15.61 6.73 16.39
C GLY A 445 14.49 5.86 15.85
N ASP A 446 13.77 6.40 14.88
CA ASP A 446 12.63 5.76 14.22
C ASP A 446 12.95 5.55 12.74
N LEU A 447 12.75 4.33 12.23
CA LEU A 447 13.04 3.99 10.83
C LEU A 447 12.17 4.79 9.85
N ASP A 448 10.97 5.22 10.26
CA ASP A 448 10.09 6.08 9.48
C ASP A 448 10.48 7.58 9.57
N GLY A 449 11.45 7.92 10.42
CA GLY A 449 11.91 9.29 10.68
C GLY A 449 13.43 9.42 10.70
N SER A 450 13.98 10.17 11.67
CA SER A 450 15.43 10.30 11.84
C SER A 450 15.99 9.14 12.67
N PHE A 451 17.03 8.47 12.19
CA PHE A 451 17.63 7.33 12.91
C PHE A 451 19.09 7.06 12.54
N PHE A 452 19.71 6.20 13.36
CA PHE A 452 21.00 5.56 13.09
C PHE A 452 20.90 4.05 13.37
N ILE A 453 21.29 3.22 12.40
CA ILE A 453 21.08 1.75 12.43
C ILE A 453 21.83 1.01 13.56
N GLY A 454 22.85 1.64 14.12
CA GLY A 454 23.74 1.06 15.12
C GLY A 454 25.01 0.47 14.52
N LEU A 455 26.16 0.75 15.14
CA LEU A 455 27.48 0.33 14.65
C LEU A 455 27.64 -1.19 14.65
N ASN A 456 27.00 -1.90 15.57
CA ASN A 456 27.01 -3.37 15.58
C ASN A 456 26.38 -3.94 14.31
N ASN A 457 25.16 -3.48 13.98
CA ASN A 457 24.45 -3.91 12.78
C ASN A 457 25.20 -3.46 11.51
N LEU A 458 25.68 -2.21 11.48
CA LEU A 458 26.40 -1.67 10.34
C LEU A 458 27.69 -2.43 10.03
N HIS A 459 28.46 -2.79 11.05
CA HIS A 459 29.66 -3.61 10.87
C HIS A 459 29.30 -4.98 10.31
N GLU A 460 28.34 -5.66 10.92
CA GLU A 460 27.90 -6.99 10.51
C GLU A 460 27.47 -6.98 9.03
N ILE A 461 26.55 -6.09 8.66
CA ILE A 461 26.04 -5.95 7.27
C ILE A 461 27.17 -5.62 6.29
N SER A 462 27.99 -4.60 6.59
CA SER A 462 29.01 -4.14 5.65
C SER A 462 30.22 -5.08 5.53
N SER A 463 30.39 -6.02 6.48
CA SER A 463 31.48 -7.00 6.47
C SER A 463 31.18 -8.27 5.65
N GLU A 464 29.90 -8.60 5.44
CA GLU A 464 29.48 -9.83 4.76
C GLU A 464 29.88 -9.88 3.28
N LYS A 465 29.81 -8.73 2.61
CA LYS A 465 30.08 -8.57 1.18
C LYS A 465 30.50 -7.13 0.88
N PRO A 466 31.22 -6.87 -0.23
CA PRO A 466 31.52 -5.51 -0.64
C PRO A 466 30.24 -4.70 -0.86
N HIS A 467 30.11 -3.57 -0.17
CA HIS A 467 29.00 -2.64 -0.33
C HIS A 467 29.47 -1.33 -0.96
N GLU A 468 28.62 -0.68 -1.75
CA GLU A 468 28.78 0.73 -2.10
C GLU A 468 27.96 1.61 -1.15
N LEU A 469 28.41 2.86 -0.97
CA LEU A 469 27.76 3.88 -0.15
C LEU A 469 27.20 4.99 -1.04
N TYR A 470 25.97 5.38 -0.78
CA TYR A 470 25.32 6.53 -1.36
C TYR A 470 24.84 7.48 -0.26
N ILE A 471 25.22 8.75 -0.36
CA ILE A 471 24.83 9.82 0.56
C ILE A 471 23.98 10.80 -0.23
N TYR A 472 22.70 10.90 0.10
CA TYR A 472 21.78 11.90 -0.42
C TYR A 472 21.73 13.12 0.51
N LEU A 473 21.76 14.31 -0.07
CA LEU A 473 21.67 15.59 0.63
C LEU A 473 20.63 16.49 -0.05
N GLU A 474 19.72 17.05 0.73
CA GLU A 474 18.76 18.08 0.32
C GLU A 474 18.92 19.30 1.22
N ASP A 475 19.04 20.48 0.63
CA ASP A 475 19.06 21.74 1.37
C ASP A 475 17.66 22.34 1.56
N PHE A 476 17.57 23.47 2.26
CA PHE A 476 16.29 24.13 2.50
C PHE A 476 15.76 24.91 1.28
N ASP A 477 16.59 25.09 0.25
CA ASP A 477 16.21 25.68 -1.04
C ASP A 477 15.62 24.62 -2.00
N GLY A 478 15.69 23.33 -1.62
CA GLY A 478 15.20 22.19 -2.39
C GLY A 478 16.21 21.64 -3.40
N GLU A 479 17.46 22.12 -3.39
CA GLU A 479 18.54 21.57 -4.22
C GLU A 479 18.96 20.20 -3.66
N LYS A 480 19.15 19.23 -4.55
CA LYS A 480 19.46 17.84 -4.22
C LYS A 480 20.80 17.45 -4.80
N ARG A 481 21.68 16.91 -3.97
CA ARG A 481 23.01 16.42 -4.38
C ARG A 481 23.32 15.08 -3.75
N PHE A 482 24.30 14.39 -4.30
CA PHE A 482 24.74 13.12 -3.76
C PHE A 482 26.26 12.95 -3.79
N ALA A 483 26.75 12.10 -2.89
CA ALA A 483 28.10 11.56 -2.88
C ALA A 483 28.02 10.03 -2.86
N LYS A 484 28.71 9.37 -3.79
CA LYS A 484 28.76 7.92 -3.95
C LYS A 484 30.18 7.42 -3.80
N TYR A 485 30.37 6.32 -3.08
CA TYR A 485 31.65 5.63 -2.91
C TYR A 485 31.48 4.16 -3.30
N ASP A 486 32.33 3.66 -4.21
CA ASP A 486 32.20 2.30 -4.77
C ASP A 486 32.63 1.16 -3.83
N GLU A 487 33.08 1.48 -2.62
CA GLU A 487 33.33 0.55 -1.52
C GLU A 487 33.05 1.25 -0.18
N PHE A 488 32.45 0.53 0.76
CA PHE A 488 32.19 1.00 2.12
C PHE A 488 32.13 -0.18 3.10
N ALA A 489 32.92 -0.11 4.17
CA ALA A 489 32.79 -0.99 5.33
C ALA A 489 33.47 -0.41 6.57
N ILE A 490 32.96 -0.81 7.73
CA ILE A 490 33.50 -0.39 9.04
C ILE A 490 34.07 -1.59 9.81
N GLY A 491 34.99 -1.32 10.74
CA GLY A 491 35.53 -2.32 11.65
C GLY A 491 34.53 -2.80 12.70
N ASN A 492 34.91 -3.84 13.45
CA ASN A 492 34.19 -4.27 14.65
C ASN A 492 34.54 -3.36 15.85
N GLU A 493 33.95 -3.65 17.01
CA GLU A 493 34.22 -2.90 18.25
C GLU A 493 35.70 -2.94 18.67
N ALA A 494 36.39 -4.06 18.50
CA ALA A 494 37.81 -4.19 18.82
C ALA A 494 38.68 -3.23 17.98
N ASN A 495 38.24 -2.92 16.76
CA ASN A 495 38.83 -1.92 15.88
C ASN A 495 38.12 -0.55 15.96
N LEU A 496 37.34 -0.32 17.03
CA LEU A 496 36.66 0.93 17.34
C LEU A 496 35.78 1.44 16.17
N TYR A 497 35.17 0.50 15.45
CA TYR A 497 34.32 0.72 14.28
C TYR A 497 34.93 1.63 13.21
N GLY A 498 36.26 1.58 13.03
CA GLY A 498 36.94 2.45 12.07
C GLY A 498 36.40 2.34 10.64
N LEU A 499 36.41 3.46 9.90
CA LEU A 499 36.00 3.53 8.50
C LEU A 499 37.09 2.90 7.61
N ASN A 500 37.20 1.58 7.70
CA ASN A 500 38.32 0.80 7.16
C ASN A 500 38.33 0.77 5.64
N LYS A 501 37.15 0.72 5.02
CA LYS A 501 37.00 0.67 3.57
C LYS A 501 36.13 1.82 3.12
N LEU A 502 36.69 2.66 2.26
CA LEU A 502 35.97 3.72 1.56
C LEU A 502 36.57 3.84 0.16
N GLY A 503 35.78 3.57 -0.86
CA GLY A 503 36.22 3.47 -2.24
C GLY A 503 36.46 4.80 -2.95
N LYS A 504 36.41 4.78 -4.28
CA LYS A 504 36.51 5.96 -5.14
C LYS A 504 35.21 6.78 -5.08
N TYR A 505 35.36 8.08 -4.86
CA TYR A 505 34.25 9.04 -4.89
C TYR A 505 33.73 9.27 -6.32
N SER A 506 32.40 9.41 -6.43
CA SER A 506 31.70 10.04 -7.54
C SER A 506 30.46 10.80 -7.02
N GLY A 507 29.96 11.80 -7.74
CA GLY A 507 28.73 12.51 -7.37
C GLY A 507 28.82 14.04 -7.49
N THR A 508 27.72 14.71 -7.13
CA THR A 508 27.52 16.16 -7.32
C THR A 508 27.72 16.98 -6.04
N ALA A 509 27.76 16.35 -4.86
CA ALA A 509 27.90 17.03 -3.57
C ALA A 509 29.34 17.48 -3.25
N GLY A 510 30.32 17.05 -4.05
CA GLY A 510 31.74 17.17 -3.70
C GLY A 510 32.15 16.16 -2.62
N ASP A 511 33.44 15.86 -2.53
CA ASP A 511 33.95 14.87 -1.58
C ASP A 511 34.24 15.51 -0.22
N SER A 512 33.56 15.06 0.84
CA SER A 512 33.83 15.47 2.23
C SER A 512 33.85 14.27 3.19
N LEU A 513 34.02 13.06 2.66
CA LEU A 513 34.16 11.84 3.47
C LEU A 513 35.52 11.17 3.29
N THR A 514 36.22 11.36 2.16
CA THR A 514 37.52 10.71 1.95
C THR A 514 38.56 11.08 3.01
N GLY A 515 38.54 12.33 3.53
CA GLY A 515 39.40 12.75 4.64
C GLY A 515 39.17 12.02 5.98
N HIS A 516 38.06 11.27 6.09
CA HIS A 516 37.71 10.44 7.24
C HIS A 516 38.11 8.97 7.08
N ARG A 517 38.65 8.57 5.92
CA ARG A 517 39.06 7.18 5.66
C ARG A 517 40.10 6.73 6.70
N GLY A 518 39.87 5.55 7.27
CA GLY A 518 40.75 4.94 8.28
C GLY A 518 40.61 5.52 9.69
N MET A 519 39.77 6.54 9.90
CA MET A 519 39.53 7.09 11.23
C MET A 519 38.62 6.19 12.06
N LYS A 520 38.82 6.22 13.38
CA LYS A 520 38.00 5.48 14.36
C LYS A 520 36.74 6.29 14.68
N PHE A 521 35.69 5.60 15.11
CA PHE A 521 34.46 6.29 15.49
C PHE A 521 34.66 6.98 16.86
N THR A 522 34.18 8.21 17.01
CA THR A 522 34.32 9.01 18.25
C THR A 522 32.96 9.52 18.71
N THR A 523 32.67 9.39 20.01
CA THR A 523 31.48 9.93 20.70
C THR A 523 31.90 10.88 21.82
N TYR A 524 30.96 11.62 22.40
CA TYR A 524 31.30 12.59 23.46
C TYR A 524 31.95 11.94 24.70
N ASP A 525 31.66 10.66 24.95
CA ASP A 525 32.15 9.89 26.09
C ASP A 525 33.31 8.93 25.72
N ARG A 526 33.69 8.87 24.44
CA ARG A 526 34.78 8.01 23.96
C ARG A 526 35.54 8.68 22.83
N ASP A 527 36.65 9.31 23.19
CA ASP A 527 37.56 10.00 22.29
C ASP A 527 38.50 9.00 21.59
N ASN A 528 38.37 8.87 20.27
CA ASN A 528 39.22 8.02 19.44
C ASN A 528 39.76 8.77 18.21
N ASP A 529 39.64 10.10 18.18
CA ASP A 529 40.07 10.92 17.04
C ASP A 529 41.56 11.31 17.13
N LEU A 530 42.04 12.14 16.20
CA LEU A 530 43.46 12.54 16.13
C LEU A 530 43.71 13.94 16.71
N ASN A 531 42.69 14.62 17.23
CA ASN A 531 42.81 15.95 17.82
C ASN A 531 43.25 15.84 19.29
N GLY A 532 43.87 16.90 19.83
CA GLY A 532 44.21 16.98 21.26
C GLY A 532 43.01 17.25 22.17
N LYS A 533 41.83 17.52 21.60
CA LYS A 533 40.52 17.66 22.24
C LYS A 533 39.55 16.67 21.59
N ASN A 534 38.50 16.28 22.31
CA ASN A 534 37.45 15.42 21.75
C ASN A 534 36.60 16.18 20.71
N CYS A 535 36.75 15.83 19.44
CA CYS A 535 36.02 16.44 18.32
C CYS A 535 34.50 16.27 18.44
N ALA A 536 34.03 15.15 18.99
CA ALA A 536 32.59 14.92 19.16
C ALA A 536 31.98 15.86 20.21
N ILE A 537 32.76 16.31 21.21
CA ILE A 537 32.32 17.35 22.15
C ILE A 537 32.31 18.72 21.47
N GLU A 538 33.43 19.09 20.83
CA GLU A 538 33.59 20.42 20.23
C GLU A 538 32.56 20.69 19.12
N TYR A 539 32.30 19.68 18.26
CA TYR A 539 31.44 19.79 17.09
C TYR A 539 30.09 19.06 17.21
N THR A 540 29.74 18.58 18.43
CA THR A 540 28.40 18.06 18.77
C THR A 540 27.82 17.05 17.80
N GLY A 541 28.58 16.00 17.51
CA GLY A 541 28.14 14.88 16.66
C GLY A 541 29.14 13.74 16.74
N ALA A 542 28.66 12.50 16.77
CA ALA A 542 29.54 11.34 16.71
C ALA A 542 29.84 10.96 15.26
N TRP A 543 31.12 10.73 14.96
CA TRP A 543 31.58 10.51 13.60
C TRP A 543 32.92 9.80 13.57
N TRP A 544 33.37 9.41 12.38
CA TRP A 544 34.76 9.02 12.13
C TRP A 544 35.66 10.26 12.09
N HIS A 545 35.73 11.00 13.20
CA HIS A 545 36.46 12.27 13.28
C HIS A 545 37.96 12.06 13.03
N ASN A 546 38.54 12.97 12.26
CA ASN A 546 39.98 13.11 12.05
C ASN A 546 40.50 14.26 12.95
N ASN A 547 40.72 15.46 12.38
CA ASN A 547 41.16 16.64 13.12
C ASN A 547 40.52 17.94 12.57
N CYS A 548 39.21 18.19 12.73
CA CYS A 548 38.20 17.26 13.24
C CYS A 548 37.40 16.65 12.09
N HIS A 549 36.82 17.45 11.19
CA HIS A 549 35.99 16.89 10.13
C HIS A 549 35.85 17.78 8.89
N GLU A 550 35.55 17.14 7.76
CA GLU A 550 35.03 17.78 6.54
C GLU A 550 33.52 17.53 6.38
N SER A 551 32.98 16.49 7.01
CA SER A 551 31.55 16.22 7.12
C SER A 551 31.16 15.87 8.56
N ASN A 552 29.97 16.28 8.98
CA ASN A 552 29.44 15.98 10.31
C ASN A 552 27.95 15.65 10.22
N LEU A 553 27.58 14.62 9.44
CA LEU A 553 26.17 14.30 9.15
C LEU A 553 25.35 13.93 10.40
N ASN A 554 26.02 13.59 11.50
CA ASN A 554 25.44 13.31 12.81
C ASN A 554 25.45 14.52 13.76
N GLY A 555 25.86 15.70 13.29
CA GLY A 555 25.83 16.95 14.04
C GLY A 555 24.41 17.43 14.37
N LEU A 556 24.33 18.61 14.99
CA LEU A 556 23.08 19.26 15.34
C LEU A 556 22.21 19.52 14.10
N TYR A 557 20.90 19.38 14.25
CA TYR A 557 19.96 19.75 13.20
C TYR A 557 19.64 21.25 13.32
N LEU A 558 20.40 22.09 12.64
CA LEU A 558 20.34 23.57 12.81
C LEU A 558 19.51 24.30 11.74
N GLY A 559 19.16 23.62 10.65
CA GLY A 559 18.23 24.12 9.64
C GLY A 559 18.72 25.33 8.82
N GLY A 560 19.46 25.08 7.73
CA GLY A 560 19.96 26.14 6.85
C GLY A 560 21.26 26.78 7.35
N GLU A 561 21.47 28.05 7.02
CA GLU A 561 22.65 28.81 7.45
C GLU A 561 22.64 29.08 8.96
N TYR A 562 23.78 28.92 9.63
CA TYR A 562 23.93 29.23 11.05
C TYR A 562 25.19 30.06 11.35
N GLY A 563 25.11 30.81 12.44
CA GLY A 563 26.14 31.76 12.87
C GLY A 563 27.42 31.11 13.39
N GLN A 564 28.47 31.93 13.55
CA GLN A 564 29.81 31.50 13.98
C GLN A 564 29.84 30.85 15.38
N ASN A 565 28.88 31.17 16.24
CA ASN A 565 28.72 30.51 17.55
C ASN A 565 28.33 29.02 17.46
N GLN A 566 27.88 28.57 16.28
CA GLN A 566 27.56 27.18 15.98
C GLN A 566 28.46 26.59 14.88
N PHE A 567 29.60 27.24 14.59
CA PHE A 567 30.49 26.86 13.50
C PHE A 567 30.79 25.35 13.48
N ALA A 568 30.53 24.70 12.35
CA ALA A 568 30.76 23.26 12.11
C ALA A 568 30.01 22.28 13.03
N ARG A 569 29.10 22.76 13.89
CA ARG A 569 28.34 21.92 14.83
C ARG A 569 27.11 21.26 14.21
N GLY A 570 26.66 21.76 13.07
CA GLY A 570 25.47 21.25 12.38
C GLY A 570 25.74 19.98 11.56
N ASN A 571 24.66 19.42 10.99
CA ASN A 571 24.72 18.36 9.99
C ASN A 571 25.29 18.87 8.66
N CYS A 572 26.60 19.13 8.60
CA CYS A 572 27.26 19.84 7.49
C CYS A 572 28.06 18.93 6.54
N TRP A 573 28.30 19.45 5.33
CA TRP A 573 29.09 18.84 4.25
C TRP A 573 29.91 19.94 3.57
N ARG A 574 31.21 19.99 3.89
CA ARG A 574 32.09 21.11 3.55
C ARG A 574 32.13 21.43 2.05
N ALA A 575 32.23 20.41 1.20
CA ALA A 575 32.45 20.61 -0.24
C ALA A 575 31.28 21.28 -0.98
N TRP A 576 30.07 21.28 -0.40
CA TRP A 576 28.90 21.89 -1.03
C TRP A 576 28.54 23.26 -0.42
N ARG A 577 28.10 23.32 0.85
CA ARG A 577 27.66 24.56 1.51
C ARG A 577 28.60 25.00 2.65
N GLY A 578 29.79 24.41 2.75
CA GLY A 578 30.75 24.72 3.80
C GLY A 578 30.38 24.16 5.18
N HIS A 579 30.98 24.75 6.22
CA HIS A 579 30.81 24.31 7.61
C HIS A 579 29.68 25.03 8.37
N ASN A 580 29.00 25.99 7.74
CA ASN A 580 27.99 26.85 8.39
C ASN A 580 26.58 26.63 7.85
N TYR A 581 26.31 25.43 7.33
CA TYR A 581 25.02 25.07 6.76
C TYR A 581 24.57 23.70 7.27
N GLY A 582 23.31 23.59 7.65
CA GLY A 582 22.66 22.35 8.09
C GLY A 582 21.61 21.89 7.08
N TYR A 583 21.70 20.66 6.60
CA TYR A 583 20.82 20.13 5.56
C TYR A 583 19.44 19.77 6.08
N LYS A 584 18.44 19.87 5.20
CA LYS A 584 17.05 19.50 5.44
C LYS A 584 16.88 17.98 5.44
N THR A 585 17.45 17.32 4.44
CA THR A 585 17.44 15.86 4.37
C THR A 585 18.87 15.37 4.21
N VAL A 586 19.27 14.42 5.06
CA VAL A 586 20.50 13.65 4.91
C VAL A 586 20.12 12.18 4.97
N GLN A 587 20.59 11.38 4.01
CA GLN A 587 20.37 9.94 4.03
C GLN A 587 21.64 9.22 3.59
N MET A 588 22.20 8.39 4.46
CA MET A 588 23.29 7.49 4.12
C MET A 588 22.74 6.09 3.88
N MET A 589 23.16 5.49 2.78
CA MET A 589 22.61 4.23 2.31
C MET A 589 23.69 3.31 1.76
N ILE A 590 23.53 2.00 1.94
CA ILE A 590 24.44 1.01 1.39
C ILE A 590 23.69 -0.05 0.59
N ARG A 591 24.35 -0.63 -0.40
CA ARG A 591 23.89 -1.84 -1.09
C ARG A 591 25.07 -2.68 -1.57
N PRO A 592 24.88 -3.99 -1.81
CA PRO A 592 25.94 -4.84 -2.35
C PRO A 592 26.46 -4.32 -3.69
N ARG A 593 27.78 -4.32 -3.86
CA ARG A 593 28.44 -3.91 -5.11
C ARG A 593 28.05 -4.86 -6.25
N GLY A 594 27.65 -4.31 -7.41
CA GLY A 594 27.32 -5.08 -8.62
C GLY A 594 25.82 -5.35 -8.88
N PHE A 595 24.92 -4.72 -8.12
CA PHE A 595 23.46 -4.83 -8.31
C PHE A 595 22.87 -3.47 -8.71
N GLY A 596 22.04 -3.44 -9.76
CA GLY A 596 21.13 -2.32 -10.06
C GLY A 596 21.77 -1.02 -10.57
N ASP A 597 22.56 -1.10 -11.64
CA ASP A 597 22.87 0.08 -12.46
C ASP A 597 22.21 -0.12 -13.84
N LEU A 598 20.95 0.32 -13.99
CA LEU A 598 20.22 0.27 -15.27
C LEU A 598 20.86 1.17 -16.34
N ASP A 599 21.71 2.12 -15.91
CA ASP A 599 22.51 2.97 -16.78
C ASP A 599 23.90 2.36 -17.09
N GLY A 600 24.17 1.13 -16.62
CA GLY A 600 25.45 0.42 -16.74
C GLY A 600 25.33 -1.06 -17.14
N SER A 601 26.36 -1.86 -16.84
CA SER A 601 26.37 -3.31 -17.13
C SER A 601 25.49 -4.08 -16.14
N PHE A 602 24.42 -4.73 -16.62
CA PHE A 602 23.51 -5.51 -15.78
C PHE A 602 23.23 -6.90 -16.37
N TRP A 603 22.85 -7.85 -15.51
CA TRP A 603 22.38 -9.19 -15.87
C TRP A 603 21.11 -9.49 -15.08
N ILE A 604 20.05 -9.95 -15.76
CA ILE A 604 18.72 -10.11 -15.14
C ILE A 604 18.58 -11.35 -14.24
N GLY A 605 19.61 -12.21 -14.18
CA GLY A 605 19.58 -13.45 -13.40
C GLY A 605 18.96 -14.64 -14.13
N LEU A 606 19.44 -15.85 -13.81
CA LEU A 606 19.07 -17.07 -14.51
C LEU A 606 17.66 -17.57 -14.15
N SER A 607 17.24 -17.46 -12.90
CA SER A 607 15.87 -17.83 -12.48
C SER A 607 14.83 -17.00 -13.21
N HIS A 608 15.02 -15.68 -13.24
CA HIS A 608 14.12 -14.77 -13.93
C HIS A 608 14.13 -14.98 -15.45
N LEU A 609 15.30 -15.17 -16.05
CA LEU A 609 15.42 -15.48 -17.48
C LEU A 609 14.74 -16.83 -17.83
N HIS A 610 14.80 -17.82 -16.94
CA HIS A 610 14.09 -19.08 -17.09
C HIS A 610 12.57 -18.90 -17.02
N GLU A 611 12.07 -18.23 -15.98
CA GLU A 611 10.64 -17.93 -15.82
C GLU A 611 10.07 -17.27 -17.08
N ILE A 612 10.72 -16.20 -17.56
CA ILE A 612 10.27 -15.48 -18.76
C ILE A 612 10.28 -16.39 -19.99
N THR A 613 11.35 -17.14 -20.21
CA THR A 613 11.53 -17.91 -21.46
C THR A 613 10.87 -19.29 -21.47
N SER A 614 10.42 -19.79 -20.31
CA SER A 614 9.78 -21.09 -20.17
C SER A 614 8.28 -21.07 -20.48
N GLU A 615 7.59 -19.98 -20.18
CA GLU A 615 6.14 -19.87 -20.34
C GLU A 615 5.70 -19.63 -21.79
N LYS A 616 6.48 -18.84 -22.54
CA LYS A 616 6.15 -18.42 -23.89
C LYS A 616 7.37 -18.43 -24.78
N ARG A 617 7.13 -18.51 -26.10
CA ARG A 617 8.21 -18.47 -27.09
C ARG A 617 8.78 -17.05 -27.14
N HIS A 618 10.09 -16.95 -26.98
CA HIS A 618 10.81 -15.70 -27.09
C HIS A 618 11.86 -15.81 -28.19
N GLU A 619 12.06 -14.73 -28.94
CA GLU A 619 13.26 -14.56 -29.74
C GLU A 619 14.39 -13.96 -28.89
N LEU A 620 15.64 -14.25 -29.23
CA LEU A 620 16.83 -13.60 -28.69
C LEU A 620 17.43 -12.68 -29.75
N TYR A 621 17.76 -11.45 -29.36
CA TYR A 621 18.51 -10.48 -30.15
C TYR A 621 19.76 -10.05 -29.38
N VAL A 622 20.94 -10.34 -29.94
CA VAL A 622 22.23 -9.92 -29.41
C VAL A 622 22.74 -8.77 -30.26
N TYR A 623 22.88 -7.59 -29.67
CA TYR A 623 23.46 -6.41 -30.29
C TYR A 623 24.92 -6.24 -29.88
N LEU A 624 25.78 -5.94 -30.84
CA LEU A 624 27.22 -5.74 -30.66
C LEU A 624 27.66 -4.45 -31.33
N LYS A 625 28.47 -3.65 -30.64
CA LYS A 625 29.14 -2.47 -31.19
C LYS A 625 30.60 -2.48 -30.81
N ASP A 626 31.48 -2.29 -31.79
CA ASP A 626 32.92 -2.22 -31.54
C ASP A 626 33.38 -0.79 -31.17
N PHE A 627 34.67 -0.63 -30.89
CA PHE A 627 35.23 0.67 -30.49
C PHE A 627 35.33 1.68 -31.64
N ASP A 628 35.35 1.19 -32.88
CA ASP A 628 35.32 2.00 -34.11
C ASP A 628 33.88 2.44 -34.47
N GLY A 629 32.88 1.86 -33.80
CA GLY A 629 31.48 2.20 -33.95
C GLY A 629 30.72 1.35 -34.96
N GLU A 630 31.34 0.32 -35.54
CA GLU A 630 30.65 -0.69 -36.37
C GLU A 630 29.67 -1.47 -35.49
N GLN A 631 28.48 -1.75 -36.03
CA GLN A 631 27.39 -2.40 -35.31
C GLN A 631 26.97 -3.66 -36.02
N ARG A 632 26.81 -4.74 -35.26
CA ARG A 632 26.32 -6.02 -35.77
C ARG A 632 25.34 -6.64 -34.78
N PHE A 633 24.59 -7.62 -35.27
CA PHE A 633 23.66 -8.35 -34.42
C PHE A 633 23.56 -9.82 -34.77
N ALA A 634 23.08 -10.61 -33.81
CA ALA A 634 22.67 -12.00 -33.97
C ALA A 634 21.25 -12.17 -33.43
N ARG A 635 20.37 -12.81 -34.19
CA ARG A 635 18.97 -13.04 -33.85
C ARG A 635 18.64 -14.52 -33.94
N TYR A 636 17.87 -15.01 -32.97
CA TYR A 636 17.41 -16.40 -32.88
C TYR A 636 15.91 -16.41 -32.67
N ASP A 637 15.16 -17.08 -33.55
CA ASP A 637 13.69 -17.10 -33.54
C ASP A 637 13.09 -17.89 -32.36
N GLU A 638 13.89 -18.65 -31.62
CA GLU A 638 13.46 -19.29 -30.39
C GLU A 638 14.63 -19.37 -29.42
N PHE A 639 14.43 -18.82 -28.23
CA PHE A 639 15.37 -18.80 -27.13
C PHE A 639 14.68 -19.18 -25.81
N ALA A 640 15.21 -20.20 -25.14
CA ALA A 640 14.82 -20.55 -23.78
C ALA A 640 15.91 -21.32 -23.04
N ILE A 641 15.93 -21.15 -21.73
CA ILE A 641 16.87 -21.80 -20.83
C ILE A 641 16.14 -22.74 -19.85
N GLY A 642 16.82 -23.75 -19.33
CA GLY A 642 16.28 -24.68 -18.34
C GLY A 642 16.11 -24.06 -16.95
N ASN A 643 15.46 -24.79 -16.05
CA ASN A 643 15.41 -24.46 -14.61
C ASN A 643 16.71 -24.89 -13.91
N GLU A 644 16.78 -24.67 -12.59
CA GLU A 644 17.93 -25.06 -11.77
C GLU A 644 18.21 -26.57 -11.83
N ALA A 645 17.18 -27.43 -11.88
CA ALA A 645 17.37 -28.89 -11.99
C ALA A 645 18.07 -29.29 -13.30
N ASN A 646 17.91 -28.50 -14.36
CA ASN A 646 18.64 -28.64 -15.62
C ASN A 646 19.85 -27.69 -15.72
N LEU A 647 20.31 -27.16 -14.58
CA LEU A 647 21.48 -26.28 -14.46
C LEU A 647 21.43 -25.09 -15.43
N TYR A 648 20.22 -24.55 -15.61
CA TYR A 648 19.93 -23.44 -16.51
C TYR A 648 20.44 -23.63 -17.94
N GLY A 649 20.47 -24.87 -18.44
CA GLY A 649 21.03 -25.18 -19.75
C GLY A 649 20.34 -24.45 -20.92
N LEU A 650 21.11 -24.14 -21.97
CA LEU A 650 20.63 -23.45 -23.17
C LEU A 650 19.81 -24.41 -24.06
N ASN A 651 18.59 -24.70 -23.61
CA ASN A 651 17.75 -25.77 -24.12
C ASN A 651 17.15 -25.49 -25.49
N LYS A 652 16.81 -24.23 -25.75
CA LYS A 652 16.24 -23.81 -27.01
C LYS A 652 17.01 -22.61 -27.52
N LEU A 653 17.69 -22.82 -28.64
CA LEU A 653 18.23 -21.79 -29.50
C LEU A 653 17.92 -22.30 -30.91
N ARG A 654 17.18 -21.58 -31.74
CA ARG A 654 16.84 -22.03 -33.11
C ARG A 654 16.85 -20.89 -34.11
N LYS A 655 17.11 -21.24 -35.37
CA LYS A 655 17.06 -20.38 -36.56
C LYS A 655 17.80 -19.05 -36.39
N TYR A 656 19.10 -19.08 -36.69
CA TYR A 656 19.93 -17.89 -36.67
C TYR A 656 19.66 -16.98 -37.88
N SER A 657 19.66 -15.68 -37.63
CA SER A 657 19.79 -14.62 -38.63
C SER A 657 20.61 -13.46 -38.06
N GLY A 658 21.36 -12.73 -38.88
CA GLY A 658 22.10 -11.55 -38.40
C GLY A 658 23.46 -11.35 -39.07
N SER A 659 24.08 -10.21 -38.79
CA SER A 659 25.36 -9.79 -39.39
C SER A 659 26.60 -10.18 -38.58
N ALA A 660 26.46 -10.61 -37.31
CA ALA A 660 27.58 -10.90 -36.42
C ALA A 660 28.18 -12.32 -36.56
N GLY A 661 27.52 -13.20 -37.33
CA GLY A 661 27.81 -14.64 -37.37
C GLY A 661 27.27 -15.39 -36.14
N ASP A 662 27.00 -16.68 -36.27
CA ASP A 662 26.31 -17.48 -35.24
C ASP A 662 27.28 -18.01 -34.16
N SER A 663 27.74 -17.15 -33.26
CA SER A 663 28.61 -17.59 -32.16
C SER A 663 27.91 -18.39 -31.07
N LEU A 664 26.58 -18.29 -30.89
CA LEU A 664 25.86 -19.05 -29.87
C LEU A 664 25.51 -20.49 -30.29
N ASP A 665 25.62 -20.85 -31.57
CA ASP A 665 25.40 -22.23 -32.05
C ASP A 665 26.22 -23.26 -31.28
N TRP A 666 27.49 -22.96 -31.05
CA TRP A 666 28.41 -23.84 -30.34
C TRP A 666 28.11 -23.98 -28.84
N HIS A 667 27.25 -23.13 -28.29
CA HIS A 667 26.82 -23.14 -26.90
C HIS A 667 25.47 -23.86 -26.70
N ARG A 668 24.85 -24.36 -27.78
CA ARG A 668 23.57 -25.08 -27.70
C ARG A 668 23.65 -26.28 -26.76
N SER A 669 22.63 -26.43 -25.93
CA SER A 669 22.46 -27.53 -24.97
C SER A 669 23.53 -27.61 -23.88
N MET A 670 24.42 -26.63 -23.77
CA MET A 670 25.40 -26.58 -22.69
C MET A 670 24.74 -26.10 -21.40
N LYS A 671 25.28 -26.53 -20.26
CA LYS A 671 24.86 -26.11 -18.92
C LYS A 671 25.55 -24.80 -18.55
N PHE A 672 24.92 -24.02 -17.67
CA PHE A 672 25.51 -22.77 -17.23
C PHE A 672 26.54 -23.03 -16.13
N SER A 673 27.77 -22.55 -16.33
CA SER A 673 28.86 -22.66 -15.35
C SER A 673 29.22 -21.29 -14.80
N THR A 674 29.57 -21.25 -13.51
CA THR A 674 30.03 -20.07 -12.78
C THR A 674 31.43 -20.32 -12.21
N TYR A 675 32.06 -19.27 -11.67
CA TYR A 675 33.39 -19.38 -11.04
C TYR A 675 33.47 -20.50 -9.99
N ASP A 676 32.39 -20.69 -9.23
CA ASP A 676 32.27 -21.62 -8.10
C ASP A 676 31.56 -22.94 -8.44
N ARG A 677 30.88 -23.03 -9.60
CA ARG A 677 30.18 -24.24 -10.05
C ARG A 677 30.54 -24.58 -11.49
N ASP A 678 31.35 -25.62 -11.64
CA ASP A 678 31.80 -26.12 -12.93
C ASP A 678 30.81 -27.14 -13.50
N HIS A 679 30.07 -26.74 -14.53
CA HIS A 679 29.16 -27.60 -15.29
C HIS A 679 29.56 -27.71 -16.76
N ASP A 680 30.78 -27.28 -17.10
CA ASP A 680 31.20 -27.25 -18.48
C ASP A 680 31.75 -28.60 -18.95
N THR A 681 32.07 -28.69 -20.23
CA THR A 681 32.53 -29.93 -20.86
C THR A 681 34.05 -30.10 -20.82
N ASN A 682 34.79 -29.17 -20.23
CA ASN A 682 36.24 -29.25 -20.09
C ASN A 682 36.61 -30.05 -18.84
N SER A 683 37.36 -31.13 -19.02
CA SER A 683 37.75 -32.03 -17.92
C SER A 683 38.86 -31.50 -17.02
N THR A 684 39.49 -30.38 -17.39
CA THR A 684 40.81 -29.98 -16.87
C THR A 684 40.75 -28.66 -16.11
N HIS A 685 39.89 -27.73 -16.51
CA HIS A 685 39.73 -26.43 -15.88
C HIS A 685 38.28 -25.96 -15.94
N ASN A 686 37.79 -25.32 -14.87
CA ASN A 686 36.54 -24.57 -14.91
C ASN A 686 36.72 -23.35 -15.83
N CYS A 687 36.02 -23.35 -16.96
CA CYS A 687 36.17 -22.33 -17.99
C CYS A 687 35.68 -20.94 -17.54
N ALA A 688 34.71 -20.86 -16.62
CA ALA A 688 34.22 -19.59 -16.08
C ALA A 688 35.27 -18.94 -15.16
N SER A 689 36.06 -19.77 -14.47
CA SER A 689 37.21 -19.34 -13.67
C SER A 689 38.40 -18.93 -14.55
N LEU A 690 38.73 -19.75 -15.55
CA LEU A 690 39.87 -19.51 -16.43
C LEU A 690 39.70 -18.23 -17.29
N PHE A 691 38.51 -18.02 -17.84
CA PHE A 691 38.24 -16.92 -18.79
C PHE A 691 37.37 -15.80 -18.21
N THR A 692 37.18 -15.75 -16.90
CA THR A 692 36.50 -14.65 -16.20
C THR A 692 35.15 -14.30 -16.82
N GLY A 693 34.12 -15.07 -16.48
CA GLY A 693 32.74 -14.79 -16.92
C GLY A 693 31.88 -16.05 -16.88
N ALA A 694 30.69 -15.98 -16.30
CA ALA A 694 29.77 -17.12 -16.22
C ALA A 694 28.98 -17.27 -17.54
N ARG A 695 28.88 -18.49 -18.09
CA ARG A 695 28.16 -18.74 -19.34
C ARG A 695 27.89 -20.24 -19.57
N TRP A 696 27.17 -20.53 -20.65
CA TRP A 696 27.04 -21.86 -21.23
C TRP A 696 28.35 -22.27 -21.92
N HIS A 697 29.32 -22.83 -21.20
CA HIS A 697 30.63 -23.16 -21.79
C HIS A 697 30.58 -24.49 -22.58
N ASN A 698 31.15 -24.49 -23.79
CA ASN A 698 31.50 -25.69 -24.53
C ASN A 698 33.02 -25.76 -24.68
N ASN A 699 33.68 -26.59 -23.89
CA ASN A 699 35.13 -26.83 -23.90
C ASN A 699 35.96 -25.53 -23.98
N CYS A 700 35.70 -24.58 -23.07
CA CYS A 700 36.55 -23.41 -22.82
C CYS A 700 36.76 -22.41 -23.98
N TYR A 701 36.08 -22.54 -25.13
CA TYR A 701 36.25 -21.63 -26.28
C TYR A 701 34.92 -21.09 -26.84
N MET A 702 35.03 -20.13 -27.77
CA MET A 702 33.99 -19.50 -28.62
C MET A 702 33.49 -18.09 -28.25
N SER A 703 32.61 -17.83 -27.28
CA SER A 703 32.22 -16.43 -27.02
C SER A 703 31.90 -16.18 -25.55
N ASN A 704 32.33 -15.03 -25.04
CA ASN A 704 32.18 -14.66 -23.64
C ASN A 704 31.45 -13.33 -23.54
N LEU A 705 30.11 -13.35 -23.58
CA LEU A 705 29.31 -12.12 -23.47
C LEU A 705 29.33 -11.51 -22.07
N ASN A 706 29.69 -12.31 -21.05
CA ASN A 706 29.79 -11.93 -19.65
C ASN A 706 31.26 -11.75 -19.22
N GLY A 707 32.16 -11.55 -20.18
CA GLY A 707 33.59 -11.41 -19.95
C GLY A 707 33.98 -10.08 -19.33
N LEU A 708 35.28 -9.89 -19.09
CA LEU A 708 35.82 -8.61 -18.68
C LEU A 708 35.53 -7.54 -19.75
N TYR A 709 35.15 -6.35 -19.30
CA TYR A 709 34.98 -5.22 -20.19
C TYR A 709 36.36 -4.62 -20.53
N LEU A 710 36.96 -5.08 -21.64
CA LEU A 710 38.25 -4.61 -22.15
C LEU A 710 38.05 -3.68 -23.35
N SER A 711 39.04 -2.83 -23.65
CA SER A 711 38.97 -1.86 -24.74
C SER A 711 39.60 -2.37 -26.03
N GLY A 712 38.81 -2.97 -26.94
CA GLY A 712 39.24 -3.36 -28.27
C GLY A 712 40.15 -4.58 -28.29
N GLU A 713 41.20 -4.57 -29.12
CA GLU A 713 42.18 -5.65 -29.23
C GLU A 713 43.03 -5.76 -27.96
N TYR A 714 43.28 -7.00 -27.52
CA TYR A 714 44.14 -7.30 -26.37
C TYR A 714 45.08 -8.46 -26.65
N GLY A 715 46.14 -8.54 -25.84
CA GLY A 715 47.22 -9.53 -25.98
C GLY A 715 46.78 -10.97 -25.78
N MET A 716 47.60 -11.90 -26.27
CA MET A 716 47.38 -13.36 -26.17
C MET A 716 47.30 -13.87 -24.72
N ASP A 717 47.84 -13.12 -23.75
CA ASP A 717 47.78 -13.39 -22.31
C ASP A 717 46.37 -13.18 -21.71
N GLN A 718 45.50 -12.45 -22.41
CA GLN A 718 44.11 -12.16 -22.01
C GLN A 718 43.09 -12.84 -22.94
N LEU A 719 43.52 -13.80 -23.78
CA LEU A 719 42.69 -14.45 -24.80
C LEU A 719 41.36 -14.96 -24.21
N ALA A 720 40.23 -14.64 -24.86
CA ALA A 720 38.87 -15.00 -24.48
C ALA A 720 38.37 -14.51 -23.10
N ARG A 721 39.15 -13.69 -22.38
CA ARG A 721 38.76 -13.11 -21.09
C ARG A 721 37.80 -11.93 -21.21
N GLY A 722 37.80 -11.25 -22.36
CA GLY A 722 36.96 -10.08 -22.61
C GLY A 722 35.53 -10.40 -23.08
N CYS A 723 34.69 -9.36 -23.19
CA CYS A 723 33.37 -9.44 -23.84
C CYS A 723 33.50 -9.79 -25.34
N THR A 724 33.49 -11.09 -25.67
CA THR A 724 33.89 -11.61 -26.99
C THR A 724 32.75 -12.24 -27.79
N TRP A 725 32.90 -12.18 -29.11
CA TRP A 725 32.02 -12.78 -30.13
C TRP A 725 32.88 -13.26 -31.29
N HIS A 726 33.14 -14.56 -31.34
CA HIS A 726 34.22 -15.15 -32.13
C HIS A 726 34.04 -15.00 -33.63
N THR A 727 32.82 -15.12 -34.14
CA THR A 727 32.55 -15.10 -35.59
C THR A 727 32.71 -13.72 -36.24
N TRP A 728 32.93 -12.66 -35.47
CA TRP A 728 33.14 -11.32 -36.02
C TRP A 728 34.59 -10.83 -35.87
N ARG A 729 35.06 -10.53 -34.65
CA ARG A 729 36.43 -10.02 -34.39
C ARG A 729 37.35 -11.02 -33.69
N GLY A 730 36.91 -12.27 -33.47
CA GLY A 730 37.72 -13.30 -32.80
C GLY A 730 37.70 -13.22 -31.27
N LEU A 731 38.63 -13.96 -30.63
CA LEU A 731 38.72 -14.11 -29.16
C LEU A 731 39.66 -13.11 -28.49
N ASN A 732 40.37 -12.29 -29.27
CA ASN A 732 41.33 -11.29 -28.81
C ASN A 732 40.77 -9.87 -28.90
N TYR A 733 39.45 -9.71 -29.01
CA TYR A 733 38.77 -8.42 -29.16
C TYR A 733 37.56 -8.33 -28.23
N ALA A 734 37.46 -7.24 -27.46
CA ALA A 734 36.30 -6.92 -26.63
C ALA A 734 35.47 -5.78 -27.21
N TYR A 735 34.15 -5.94 -27.19
CA TYR A 735 33.22 -4.96 -27.77
C TYR A 735 32.88 -3.82 -26.81
N LYS A 736 32.66 -2.63 -27.37
CA LYS A 736 32.24 -1.41 -26.67
C LYS A 736 30.79 -1.48 -26.18
N THR A 737 29.94 -2.24 -26.84
CA THR A 737 28.57 -2.47 -26.37
C THR A 737 28.16 -3.89 -26.70
N VAL A 738 27.60 -4.58 -25.71
CA VAL A 738 27.03 -5.91 -25.82
C VAL A 738 25.68 -5.86 -25.12
N GLN A 739 24.61 -6.20 -25.82
CA GLN A 739 23.26 -6.27 -25.24
C GLN A 739 22.57 -7.55 -25.68
N MET A 740 22.12 -8.36 -24.72
CA MET A 740 21.25 -9.50 -24.97
C MET A 740 19.82 -9.11 -24.61
N MET A 741 18.92 -9.18 -25.58
CA MET A 741 17.52 -8.79 -25.43
C MET A 741 16.63 -9.93 -25.87
N ILE A 742 15.50 -10.13 -25.18
CA ILE A 742 14.49 -11.09 -25.59
C ILE A 742 13.18 -10.38 -25.92
N ARG A 743 12.46 -10.89 -26.92
CA ARG A 743 11.14 -10.38 -27.29
C ARG A 743 10.15 -11.54 -27.39
N LEU A 744 8.97 -11.36 -26.80
CA LEU A 744 7.88 -12.31 -26.91
C LEU A 744 7.39 -12.40 -28.37
N ILE A 745 7.20 -13.62 -28.88
CA ILE A 745 6.77 -13.88 -30.28
C ILE A 745 5.52 -14.75 -30.39
#